data_AF-A0A7Y1ZLI8-F1
#
_entry.id   AF-A0A7Y1ZLI8-F1
#
_cell.length_a   1.000
_cell.length_b   1.000
_cell.length_c   1.000
_cell.angle_alpha   90.00
_cell.angle_beta   90.00
_cell.angle_gamma   90.00
#
_symmetry.space_group_name_H-M   'P 1'
#
loop_
_entity.id
_entity.type
_entity.pdbx_description
1 polymer ?
#
loop_
_entity_poly.entity_id
_entity_poly.type
_entity_poly.pdbx_seq_one_letter_code
_entity_poly.pdbx_strand_id
1 'polypeptide(L)'
;MNSPLFSDISKVYYPVNGETVEATAAVDLAAQYGLEATASDAPREDGINVSLSRGSWKADVSGSGATPWMYLRVSDSGAGHISASESSLLYAATNLLNGGLTDDQVASLSDGVLLESSFSMHRPLFDYTLTQVGRAIRDFDPEQHIAAMARSGFTHVEVNALQAHVPLEPGVPHEYYAQFYTYCAGLNHFVDSDISRGFYPLEYLTANLNKLKHLASLSRKYGMTPGILCFEPRSMPEAFFKRYPTLRGGRIDHPFRSHLPRYTLAQSHPVAQDHYRQMIRNLMQHVPDLAYMSVWTNDSGAGFEHTSSLYVGRNGGPYLIREWRDHDAIAKSAGESALGWLRNIRDEARKINPEFEVSLRLEPFKEEHDILIEGMGDGLTVEVPSLLVRGYELPYSHPRYPEETSVGGSIFHDSMDDQETAIMAEYQSRGFEPKMTYSCGGAFNTEPLLGIPFPRMLYRKLSAFRQMGTLHASAFGGIHHTEKTPYWPNIEVMRLAQLNRDLDIDQMLSIMARNWVGDESAQTLIDCWDKVEESVAYLPLIPLFSHFGFVWLRTWVRPLLANLEAVPRAERAYFERYMVTTPNNPSINDLGQDVLFQLITEESGRQMTQHFDEYVFPRIDAAVAAIEDAIEKASDDSKAVFVDLRDRTRALKCWATTQRNTTAWVANVYGYLRTDDPEEKARFNDGVQAMIDLDLANTRELHDLLSTTESEVVMLSEVGETSFIYGENLIELLERKIALTEKYRSAEPYIDREIMWRIDFC
;
A
#
# COMPACT_ATOMS: atom_id res chain seq x y z
N MET A 1 7.84 8.19 27.19
CA MET A 1 7.71 9.59 26.71
C MET A 1 8.91 10.35 27.23
N ASN A 2 9.79 10.79 26.33
CA ASN A 2 11.01 11.52 26.69
C ASN A 2 10.67 12.90 27.25
N SER A 3 11.51 13.42 28.15
CA SER A 3 11.45 14.82 28.57
C SER A 3 11.50 15.73 27.34
N PRO A 4 10.67 16.79 27.28
CA PRO A 4 10.71 17.74 26.18
C PRO A 4 12.13 18.31 26.04
N LEU A 5 12.60 18.48 24.79
CA LEU A 5 13.94 19.04 24.51
C LEU A 5 14.16 20.42 25.16
N PHE A 6 13.10 21.16 25.46
CA PHE A 6 13.14 22.47 26.13
C PHE A 6 12.06 22.59 27.21
N SER A 7 12.43 22.51 28.49
CA SER A 7 11.48 22.70 29.60
C SER A 7 10.95 24.14 29.73
N ASP A 8 11.61 25.11 29.07
CA ASP A 8 11.35 26.54 29.23
C ASP A 8 10.29 27.10 28.28
N ILE A 9 9.77 26.27 27.35
CA ILE A 9 8.63 26.66 26.51
C ILE A 9 7.41 26.80 27.42
N SER A 10 6.87 28.02 27.49
CA SER A 10 5.75 28.35 28.39
C SER A 10 4.50 28.87 27.67
N LYS A 11 4.64 29.27 26.40
CA LYS A 11 3.56 29.87 25.59
C LYS A 11 3.74 29.51 24.12
N VAL A 12 2.62 29.20 23.46
CA VAL A 12 2.56 28.94 22.00
C VAL A 12 1.46 29.81 21.40
N TYR A 13 1.79 30.48 20.28
CA TYR A 13 0.94 31.43 19.60
C TYR A 13 0.73 31.05 18.13
N TYR A 14 -0.47 31.34 17.61
CA TYR A 14 -0.81 31.19 16.19
C TYR A 14 -1.70 32.35 15.71
N PRO A 15 -1.71 32.67 14.40
CA PRO A 15 -2.49 33.80 13.87
C PRO A 15 -4.00 33.56 13.94
N VAL A 16 -4.76 34.55 14.43
CA VAL A 16 -6.25 34.50 14.54
C VAL A 16 -6.93 34.22 13.20
N ASN A 17 -6.40 34.77 12.11
CA ASN A 17 -6.93 34.61 10.75
C ASN A 17 -6.02 33.73 9.87
N GLY A 18 -5.31 32.78 10.49
CA GLY A 18 -4.44 31.84 9.81
C GLY A 18 -5.16 30.68 9.11
N GLU A 19 -4.40 29.88 8.38
CA GLU A 19 -4.87 28.59 7.88
C GLU A 19 -5.09 27.61 9.03
N THR A 20 -6.02 26.66 8.87
CA THR A 20 -6.39 25.69 9.93
C THR A 20 -5.19 24.89 10.47
N VAL A 21 -4.18 24.64 9.64
CA VAL A 21 -2.96 23.94 10.05
C VAL A 21 -2.13 24.73 11.06
N GLU A 22 -2.12 26.07 11.01
CA GLU A 22 -1.34 26.89 11.95
C GLU A 22 -1.88 26.72 13.38
N ALA A 23 -3.20 26.74 13.53
CA ALA A 23 -3.84 26.43 14.80
C ALA A 23 -3.63 24.97 15.22
N THR A 24 -3.77 24.02 14.29
CA THR A 24 -3.63 22.58 14.59
C THR A 24 -2.21 22.26 15.06
N ALA A 25 -1.18 22.72 14.36
CA ALA A 25 0.22 22.51 14.72
C ALA A 25 0.59 23.21 16.04
N ALA A 26 0.06 24.41 16.28
CA ALA A 26 0.29 25.13 17.54
C ALA A 26 -0.37 24.45 18.74
N VAL A 27 -1.62 23.96 18.59
CA VAL A 27 -2.34 23.23 19.65
C VAL A 27 -1.65 21.92 19.98
N ASP A 28 -1.23 21.16 18.96
CA ASP A 28 -0.49 19.91 19.13
C ASP A 28 0.85 20.16 19.84
N LEU A 29 1.61 21.17 19.39
CA LEU A 29 2.84 21.59 20.05
C LEU A 29 2.58 21.97 21.51
N ALA A 30 1.60 22.84 21.80
CA ALA A 30 1.29 23.25 23.17
C ALA A 30 0.93 22.07 24.07
N ALA A 31 0.14 21.12 23.57
CA ALA A 31 -0.26 19.92 24.31
C ALA A 31 0.93 19.06 24.73
N GLN A 32 1.97 18.97 23.89
CA GLN A 32 3.21 18.22 24.20
C GLN A 32 3.95 18.80 25.43
N TYR A 33 3.77 20.09 25.72
CA TYR A 33 4.34 20.77 26.90
C TYR A 33 3.32 20.99 28.02
N GLY A 34 2.11 20.43 27.92
CA GLY A 34 1.03 20.64 28.89
C GLY A 34 0.48 22.06 28.92
N LEU A 35 0.54 22.77 27.79
CA LEU A 35 0.11 24.16 27.61
C LEU A 35 -1.14 24.25 26.73
N GLU A 36 -1.73 25.45 26.68
CA GLU A 36 -2.74 25.81 25.70
C GLU A 36 -2.16 26.80 24.67
N ALA A 37 -2.46 26.57 23.39
CA ALA A 37 -2.09 27.49 22.32
C ALA A 37 -3.04 28.70 22.28
N THR A 38 -2.48 29.90 22.10
CA THR A 38 -3.25 31.15 22.11
C THR A 38 -3.28 31.78 20.72
N ALA A 39 -4.49 32.03 20.20
CA ALA A 39 -4.64 32.83 18.99
C ALA A 39 -4.22 34.29 19.27
N SER A 40 -3.45 34.89 18.37
CA SER A 40 -2.99 36.29 18.47
C SER A 40 -3.10 37.03 17.14
N ASP A 41 -3.30 38.34 17.19
CA ASP A 41 -3.32 39.20 15.98
C ASP A 41 -1.91 39.50 15.46
N ALA A 42 -0.90 39.38 16.31
CA ALA A 42 0.50 39.65 15.99
C ALA A 42 1.44 38.65 16.69
N PRO A 43 2.66 38.44 16.16
CA PRO A 43 3.66 37.63 16.84
C PRO A 43 3.97 38.17 18.24
N ARG A 44 4.37 37.29 19.14
CA ARG A 44 4.69 37.60 20.54
C ARG A 44 6.14 37.24 20.84
N GLU A 45 6.81 38.07 21.63
CA GLU A 45 8.23 37.87 21.99
C GLU A 45 8.43 36.89 23.13
N ASP A 46 7.36 36.53 23.86
CA ASP A 46 7.40 35.73 25.08
C ASP A 46 6.95 34.27 24.88
N GLY A 47 6.99 33.76 23.65
CA GLY A 47 6.62 32.37 23.36
C GLY A 47 7.00 31.94 21.93
N ILE A 48 6.59 30.73 21.55
CA ILE A 48 6.78 30.20 20.20
C ILE A 48 5.65 30.70 19.31
N ASN A 49 6.00 31.30 18.19
CA ASN A 49 5.06 31.67 17.14
C ASN A 49 5.07 30.59 16.05
N VAL A 50 3.93 29.98 15.75
CA VAL A 50 3.78 28.97 14.71
C VAL A 50 3.02 29.59 13.54
N SER A 51 3.64 29.63 12.35
CA SER A 51 2.97 30.24 11.19
C SER A 51 3.49 29.81 9.81
N LEU A 52 2.69 30.04 8.78
CA LEU A 52 3.13 29.88 7.39
C LEU A 52 3.89 31.11 6.91
N SER A 53 4.94 30.89 6.12
CA SER A 53 5.81 31.96 5.60
C SER A 53 5.11 32.93 4.65
N ARG A 54 4.02 32.49 4.00
CA ARG A 54 3.16 33.32 3.15
C ARG A 54 2.18 34.21 3.94
N GLY A 55 2.02 33.96 5.24
CA GLY A 55 1.13 34.69 6.13
C GLY A 55 1.65 36.06 6.57
N SER A 56 0.96 36.68 7.53
CA SER A 56 1.34 37.96 8.12
C SER A 56 2.50 37.86 9.12
N TRP A 57 2.75 36.67 9.67
CA TRP A 57 3.78 36.41 10.68
C TRP A 57 5.08 35.93 10.02
N LYS A 58 5.62 36.72 9.09
CA LYS A 58 6.78 36.29 8.30
C LYS A 58 8.04 36.18 9.16
N ALA A 59 8.62 34.98 9.22
CA ALA A 59 9.98 34.80 9.70
C ALA A 59 10.98 35.33 8.65
N ASP A 60 12.08 35.95 9.13
CA ASP A 60 13.18 36.35 8.26
C ASP A 60 14.05 35.12 7.96
N VAL A 61 13.83 34.49 6.81
CA VAL A 61 14.51 33.27 6.39
C VAL A 61 15.40 33.58 5.20
N SER A 62 16.71 33.67 5.44
CA SER A 62 17.73 33.80 4.39
C SER A 62 18.20 32.43 3.93
N GLY A 63 18.33 32.22 2.62
CA GLY A 63 18.98 31.03 2.05
C GLY A 63 18.05 29.87 1.65
N SER A 64 16.75 30.09 1.52
CA SER A 64 15.82 29.07 0.98
C SER A 64 16.07 28.78 -0.50
N GLY A 65 16.15 27.48 -0.84
CA GLY A 65 16.26 26.99 -2.21
C GLY A 65 14.91 26.87 -2.93
N ALA A 66 14.86 26.02 -3.97
CA ALA A 66 13.67 25.84 -4.81
C ALA A 66 12.63 24.85 -4.25
N THR A 67 13.02 24.02 -3.27
CA THR A 67 12.14 23.03 -2.64
C THR A 67 11.39 23.60 -1.43
N PRO A 68 10.22 23.04 -1.06
CA PRO A 68 9.55 23.42 0.16
C PRO A 68 10.45 23.24 1.40
N TRP A 69 10.33 24.13 2.38
CA TRP A 69 11.23 24.23 3.53
C TRP A 69 10.49 24.47 4.85
N MET A 70 11.19 24.19 5.94
CA MET A 70 10.80 24.44 7.33
C MET A 70 11.90 25.23 8.03
N TYR A 71 11.51 26.17 8.89
CA TYR A 71 12.40 27.00 9.68
C TYR A 71 12.02 26.89 11.16
N LEU A 72 12.99 26.56 12.00
CA LEU A 72 12.82 26.44 13.44
C LEU A 72 13.82 27.34 14.14
N ARG A 73 13.34 28.25 14.98
CA ARG A 73 14.17 29.04 15.89
C ARG A 73 13.56 29.03 17.27
N VAL A 74 14.31 28.56 18.27
CA VAL A 74 13.91 28.54 19.68
C VAL A 74 15.10 29.01 20.51
N SER A 75 14.93 30.10 21.26
CA SER A 75 15.95 30.61 22.18
C SER A 75 15.96 29.83 23.50
N ASP A 76 17.02 30.03 24.28
CA ASP A 76 17.14 29.49 25.65
C ASP A 76 15.98 29.91 26.59
N SER A 77 15.25 30.99 26.25
CA SER A 77 14.08 31.42 27.01
C SER A 77 12.78 30.71 26.61
N GLY A 78 12.85 29.72 25.72
CA GLY A 78 11.67 29.02 25.17
C GLY A 78 10.83 29.87 24.21
N ALA A 79 11.34 31.03 23.76
CA ALA A 79 10.65 31.91 22.82
C ALA A 79 11.23 31.74 21.41
N GLY A 80 10.42 31.98 20.37
CA GLY A 80 10.91 31.77 19.02
C GLY A 80 9.86 31.75 17.93
N HIS A 81 10.21 31.12 16.82
CA HIS A 81 9.39 31.05 15.64
C HIS A 81 9.59 29.70 14.92
N ILE A 82 8.50 29.02 14.59
CA ILE A 82 8.47 27.85 13.72
C ILE A 82 7.64 28.21 12.48
N SER A 83 8.23 28.08 11.31
CA SER A 83 7.58 28.40 10.04
C SER A 83 7.81 27.37 8.97
N ALA A 84 6.90 27.31 8.00
CA ALA A 84 7.04 26.47 6.82
C ALA A 84 6.66 27.25 5.54
N SER A 85 7.26 26.86 4.41
CA SER A 85 6.88 27.37 3.10
C SER A 85 5.50 26.86 2.66
N GLU A 86 5.18 25.63 3.04
CA GLU A 86 3.94 24.93 2.68
C GLU A 86 3.20 24.39 3.90
N SER A 87 1.87 24.36 3.78
CA SER A 87 0.97 23.92 4.85
C SER A 87 1.26 22.51 5.33
N SER A 88 1.62 21.61 4.41
CA SER A 88 1.84 20.20 4.72
C SER A 88 3.08 19.95 5.57
N LEU A 89 4.02 20.90 5.62
CA LEU A 89 5.25 20.75 6.39
C LEU A 89 5.13 21.34 7.80
N LEU A 90 4.14 22.21 8.06
CA LEU A 90 4.08 22.94 9.33
C LEU A 90 3.82 22.01 10.53
N TYR A 91 2.92 21.04 10.38
CA TYR A 91 2.63 20.06 11.43
C TYR A 91 3.83 19.14 11.71
N ALA A 92 4.57 18.76 10.66
CA ALA A 92 5.81 18.01 10.79
C ALA A 92 6.90 18.84 11.49
N ALA A 93 7.04 20.12 11.12
CA ALA A 93 8.04 21.03 11.66
C ALA A 93 7.91 21.20 13.18
N THR A 94 6.70 21.40 13.70
CA THR A 94 6.50 21.53 15.16
C THR A 94 6.87 20.24 15.90
N ASN A 95 6.63 19.08 15.27
CA ASN A 95 6.95 17.77 15.84
C ASN A 95 8.44 17.42 15.83
N LEU A 96 9.28 18.14 15.06
CA LEU A 96 10.75 17.95 15.10
C LEU A 96 11.36 18.27 16.47
N LEU A 97 10.72 19.15 17.25
CA LEU A 97 11.16 19.49 18.61
C LEU A 97 11.08 18.33 19.60
N ASN A 98 10.44 17.20 19.24
CA ASN A 98 10.35 16.00 20.08
C ASN A 98 11.22 14.86 19.57
N GLY A 99 12.50 15.15 19.31
CA GLY A 99 13.49 14.13 18.94
C GLY A 99 13.65 13.91 17.43
N GLY A 100 13.27 14.89 16.61
CA GLY A 100 13.49 14.86 15.16
C GLY A 100 14.73 15.59 14.66
N LEU A 101 15.44 16.30 15.54
CA LEU A 101 16.61 17.11 15.22
C LEU A 101 17.91 16.41 15.65
N THR A 102 19.00 16.67 14.93
CA THR A 102 20.35 16.27 15.32
C THR A 102 20.89 17.13 16.46
N ASP A 103 21.92 16.66 17.17
CA ASP A 103 22.57 17.43 18.23
C ASP A 103 23.08 18.80 17.73
N ASP A 104 23.66 18.85 16.52
CA ASP A 104 24.13 20.09 15.89
C ASP A 104 22.97 21.05 15.55
N GLN A 105 21.84 20.51 15.10
CA GLN A 105 20.64 21.30 14.84
C GLN A 105 20.06 21.86 16.15
N VAL A 106 19.98 21.04 17.19
CA VAL A 106 19.54 21.47 18.53
C VAL A 106 20.45 22.59 19.05
N ALA A 107 21.77 22.45 18.93
CA ALA A 107 22.73 23.47 19.33
C ALA A 107 22.60 24.79 18.55
N SER A 108 22.06 24.74 17.33
CA SER A 108 21.89 25.90 16.43
C SER A 108 20.48 26.50 16.46
N LEU A 109 19.55 25.96 17.26
CA LEU A 109 18.15 26.41 17.28
C LEU A 109 17.97 27.89 17.66
N SER A 110 18.84 28.45 18.50
CA SER A 110 18.75 29.87 18.92
C SER A 110 19.09 30.84 17.78
N ASP A 111 19.97 30.43 16.87
CA ASP A 111 20.35 31.13 15.65
C ASP A 111 19.34 30.85 14.49
N GLY A 112 18.71 29.68 14.53
CA GLY A 112 17.68 29.23 13.60
C GLY A 112 18.18 28.15 12.64
N VAL A 113 17.35 27.13 12.44
CA VAL A 113 17.62 25.96 11.59
C VAL A 113 16.66 25.98 10.41
N LEU A 114 17.21 25.98 9.20
CA LEU A 114 16.47 25.84 7.95
C LEU A 114 16.63 24.41 7.41
N LEU A 115 15.52 23.73 7.15
CA LEU A 115 15.47 22.38 6.60
C LEU A 115 14.68 22.37 5.30
N GLU A 116 15.23 21.75 4.27
CA GLU A 116 14.55 21.54 2.99
C GLU A 116 13.97 20.13 2.90
N SER A 117 12.77 20.04 2.34
CA SER A 117 12.13 18.76 2.06
C SER A 117 12.78 18.05 0.87
N SER A 118 12.77 16.71 0.88
CA SER A 118 13.28 15.91 -0.24
C SER A 118 12.35 15.88 -1.44
N PHE A 119 11.05 15.77 -1.20
CA PHE A 119 10.01 15.66 -2.22
C PHE A 119 9.00 16.80 -2.06
N SER A 120 8.70 17.50 -3.16
CA SER A 120 7.61 18.48 -3.19
C SER A 120 6.24 17.81 -3.15
N MET A 121 6.17 16.58 -3.66
CA MET A 121 5.01 15.72 -3.58
C MET A 121 5.40 14.37 -2.98
N HIS A 122 4.87 14.11 -1.80
CA HIS A 122 4.96 12.83 -1.10
C HIS A 122 3.56 12.40 -0.65
N ARG A 123 3.05 11.28 -1.14
CA ARG A 123 1.66 10.86 -0.92
C ARG A 123 1.52 9.34 -0.76
N PRO A 124 0.43 8.82 -0.18
CA PRO A 124 0.10 7.41 -0.34
C PRO A 124 -0.35 7.13 -1.79
N LEU A 125 -0.17 5.89 -2.21
CA LEU A 125 -0.82 5.28 -3.37
C LEU A 125 -1.49 4.00 -2.90
N PHE A 126 -2.79 3.87 -3.11
CA PHE A 126 -3.55 2.71 -2.64
C PHE A 126 -3.40 2.61 -1.11
N ASP A 127 -3.85 3.64 -0.38
CA ASP A 127 -3.70 3.67 1.09
C ASP A 127 -4.45 2.48 1.70
N TYR A 128 -3.68 1.47 2.08
CA TYR A 128 -4.18 0.14 2.36
C TYR A 128 -5.15 0.18 3.53
N THR A 129 -4.81 0.89 4.59
CA THR A 129 -5.57 0.97 5.84
C THR A 129 -6.69 2.00 5.77
N LEU A 130 -6.45 3.20 5.21
CA LEU A 130 -7.44 4.28 5.26
C LEU A 130 -8.57 4.12 4.25
N THR A 131 -8.24 3.74 3.00
CA THR A 131 -9.18 3.86 1.87
C THR A 131 -9.47 2.55 1.16
N GLN A 132 -8.49 1.64 1.11
CA GLN A 132 -8.56 0.42 0.31
C GLN A 132 -8.99 -0.78 1.16
N VAL A 133 -8.42 -1.97 0.94
CA VAL A 133 -8.88 -3.24 1.54
C VAL A 133 -8.90 -3.22 3.07
N GLY A 134 -7.96 -2.50 3.70
CA GLY A 134 -7.74 -2.35 5.15
C GLY A 134 -8.76 -1.47 5.88
N ARG A 135 -9.71 -0.84 5.19
CA ARG A 135 -10.66 0.13 5.78
C ARG A 135 -11.62 -0.40 6.85
N ALA A 136 -11.55 -1.70 7.15
CA ALA A 136 -12.34 -2.39 8.17
C ALA A 136 -11.46 -3.00 9.27
N ILE A 137 -10.19 -2.61 9.35
CA ILE A 137 -9.29 -3.00 10.43
C ILE A 137 -9.85 -2.47 11.76
N ARG A 138 -9.78 -3.30 12.80
CA ARG A 138 -10.25 -2.95 14.14
C ARG A 138 -9.40 -1.86 14.80
N ASP A 139 -10.02 -1.15 15.73
CA ASP A 139 -9.37 -0.09 16.54
C ASP A 139 -8.70 1.02 15.73
N PHE A 140 -9.13 1.26 14.50
CA PHE A 140 -8.49 2.23 13.60
C PHE A 140 -9.13 3.62 13.70
N ASP A 141 -8.32 4.64 14.02
CA ASP A 141 -8.73 6.05 13.99
C ASP A 141 -8.20 6.78 12.74
N PRO A 142 -9.08 7.16 11.78
CA PRO A 142 -8.68 7.88 10.58
C PRO A 142 -7.96 9.22 10.85
N GLU A 143 -8.31 9.92 11.92
CA GLU A 143 -7.70 11.21 12.25
C GLU A 143 -6.26 11.01 12.73
N GLN A 144 -6.03 10.02 13.59
CA GLN A 144 -4.68 9.71 14.06
C GLN A 144 -3.78 9.19 12.94
N HIS A 145 -4.32 8.39 12.01
CA HIS A 145 -3.60 7.94 10.81
C HIS A 145 -3.19 9.13 9.92
N ILE A 146 -4.10 10.08 9.67
CA ILE A 146 -3.82 11.30 8.90
C ILE A 146 -2.81 12.19 9.64
N ALA A 147 -2.92 12.33 10.96
CA ALA A 147 -1.94 13.05 11.77
C ALA A 147 -0.55 12.40 11.67
N ALA A 148 -0.47 11.06 11.71
CA ALA A 148 0.78 10.33 11.54
C ALA A 148 1.40 10.56 10.15
N MET A 149 0.60 10.52 9.08
CA MET A 149 1.07 10.88 7.73
C MET A 149 1.67 12.30 7.70
N ALA A 150 0.97 13.29 8.26
CA ALA A 150 1.49 14.65 8.32
C ALA A 150 2.78 14.75 9.13
N ARG A 151 2.89 14.10 10.30
CA ARG A 151 4.15 14.05 11.07
C ARG A 151 5.29 13.45 10.26
N SER A 152 5.00 12.45 9.43
CA SER A 152 5.96 11.78 8.56
C SER A 152 6.33 12.57 7.31
N GLY A 153 5.82 13.80 7.14
CA GLY A 153 6.17 14.67 6.01
C GLY A 153 5.39 14.40 4.72
N PHE A 154 4.31 13.61 4.78
CA PHE A 154 3.41 13.47 3.64
C PHE A 154 2.77 14.82 3.34
N THR A 155 2.60 15.08 2.05
CA THR A 155 2.08 16.34 1.51
C THR A 155 0.62 16.22 1.06
N HIS A 156 0.17 14.99 0.79
CA HIS A 156 -1.17 14.71 0.30
C HIS A 156 -1.77 13.48 0.98
N VAL A 157 -3.10 13.38 0.93
CA VAL A 157 -3.89 12.26 1.46
C VAL A 157 -4.83 11.72 0.39
N GLU A 158 -4.92 10.40 0.28
CA GLU A 158 -5.96 9.72 -0.51
C GLU A 158 -7.27 9.72 0.29
N VAL A 159 -8.35 10.31 -0.24
CA VAL A 159 -9.58 10.58 0.54
C VAL A 159 -10.82 9.80 0.11
N ASN A 160 -10.76 9.02 -0.97
CA ASN A 160 -11.93 8.33 -1.52
C ASN A 160 -12.14 6.93 -0.91
N ALA A 161 -12.17 6.85 0.41
CA ALA A 161 -12.56 5.65 1.13
C ALA A 161 -14.07 5.36 0.97
N LEU A 162 -14.42 4.11 0.71
CA LEU A 162 -15.80 3.66 0.84
C LEU A 162 -16.22 3.62 2.31
N GLN A 163 -17.50 3.91 2.58
CA GLN A 163 -18.06 3.82 3.93
C GLN A 163 -18.20 2.36 4.38
N ALA A 164 -18.60 1.47 3.48
CA ALA A 164 -18.80 0.06 3.77
C ALA A 164 -17.53 -0.78 3.51
N HIS A 165 -17.33 -1.83 4.31
CA HIS A 165 -16.27 -2.82 4.08
C HIS A 165 -16.51 -3.60 2.78
N VAL A 166 -17.77 -4.03 2.53
CA VAL A 166 -18.18 -4.55 1.22
C VAL A 166 -18.80 -3.43 0.36
N PRO A 167 -18.19 -3.11 -0.78
CA PRO A 167 -18.72 -2.17 -1.78
C PRO A 167 -20.02 -2.69 -2.40
N LEU A 168 -20.92 -1.76 -2.75
CA LEU A 168 -22.19 -2.12 -3.37
C LEU A 168 -22.01 -2.35 -4.87
N GLU A 169 -21.99 -3.60 -5.28
CA GLU A 169 -22.12 -4.04 -6.67
C GLU A 169 -23.18 -5.15 -6.77
N PRO A 170 -23.94 -5.22 -7.87
CA PRO A 170 -24.77 -6.38 -8.14
C PRO A 170 -23.91 -7.65 -8.24
N GLY A 171 -24.07 -8.55 -7.27
CA GLY A 171 -23.38 -9.84 -7.26
C GLY A 171 -23.98 -10.84 -8.25
N VAL A 172 -23.21 -11.88 -8.57
CA VAL A 172 -23.68 -13.07 -9.28
C VAL A 172 -23.55 -14.25 -8.31
N PRO A 173 -24.60 -15.08 -8.11
CA PRO A 173 -24.48 -16.26 -7.26
C PRO A 173 -23.27 -17.12 -7.66
N HIS A 174 -22.52 -17.60 -6.66
CA HIS A 174 -21.34 -18.46 -6.82
C HIS A 174 -20.16 -17.81 -7.57
N GLU A 175 -20.18 -16.50 -7.78
CA GLU A 175 -19.10 -15.74 -8.40
C GLU A 175 -18.47 -14.80 -7.35
N TYR A 176 -17.13 -14.72 -7.36
CA TYR A 176 -16.38 -13.82 -6.49
C TYR A 176 -15.97 -12.51 -7.18
N TYR A 177 -16.11 -12.42 -8.51
CA TYR A 177 -15.45 -11.36 -9.29
C TYR A 177 -15.86 -9.94 -8.90
N ALA A 178 -17.12 -9.68 -8.53
CA ALA A 178 -17.52 -8.36 -8.03
C ALA A 178 -16.67 -7.91 -6.83
N GLN A 179 -16.37 -8.80 -5.88
CA GLN A 179 -15.55 -8.45 -4.72
C GLN A 179 -14.08 -8.24 -5.10
N PHE A 180 -13.56 -9.03 -6.06
CA PHE A 180 -12.19 -8.96 -6.55
C PHE A 180 -11.77 -7.58 -7.07
N TYR A 181 -12.68 -6.72 -7.54
CA TYR A 181 -12.28 -5.41 -8.07
C TYR A 181 -12.81 -4.21 -7.31
N THR A 182 -13.52 -4.43 -6.22
CA THR A 182 -14.26 -3.37 -5.55
C THR A 182 -13.58 -2.88 -4.28
N TYR A 183 -12.40 -3.42 -3.98
CA TYR A 183 -11.55 -2.88 -2.93
C TYR A 183 -11.03 -1.46 -3.24
N CYS A 184 -10.93 -1.08 -4.51
CA CYS A 184 -10.70 0.30 -4.95
C CYS A 184 -11.94 0.85 -5.66
N ALA A 185 -12.34 2.07 -5.32
CA ALA A 185 -13.59 2.66 -5.77
C ALA A 185 -13.46 3.34 -7.15
N GLY A 186 -14.59 3.44 -7.86
CA GLY A 186 -14.74 4.34 -9.02
C GLY A 186 -15.55 5.59 -8.67
N LEU A 187 -15.64 6.54 -9.60
CA LEU A 187 -16.36 7.80 -9.40
C LEU A 187 -17.86 7.59 -9.10
N ASN A 188 -18.48 6.61 -9.76
CA ASN A 188 -19.89 6.26 -9.58
C ASN A 188 -20.25 5.72 -8.18
N HIS A 189 -19.27 5.50 -7.31
CA HIS A 189 -19.52 5.13 -5.91
C HIS A 189 -19.75 6.35 -4.99
N PHE A 190 -19.46 7.57 -5.46
CA PHE A 190 -19.57 8.80 -4.66
C PHE A 190 -20.63 9.76 -5.18
N VAL A 191 -20.80 9.83 -6.50
CA VAL A 191 -21.68 10.79 -7.17
C VAL A 191 -22.37 10.15 -8.37
N ASP A 192 -23.49 10.74 -8.79
CA ASP A 192 -24.20 10.35 -10.01
C ASP A 192 -24.21 11.46 -11.06
N SER A 193 -24.60 11.06 -12.27
CA SER A 193 -24.78 11.89 -13.46
C SER A 193 -26.20 11.70 -13.94
N ASP A 194 -26.63 12.47 -14.93
CA ASP A 194 -27.95 12.33 -15.52
C ASP A 194 -28.22 10.91 -16.06
N ILE A 195 -27.19 10.19 -16.50
CA ILE A 195 -27.35 8.82 -17.02
C ILE A 195 -27.11 7.73 -15.98
N SER A 196 -26.37 8.00 -14.90
CA SER A 196 -26.12 7.02 -13.81
C SER A 196 -27.06 7.16 -12.61
N ARG A 197 -27.85 8.24 -12.55
CA ARG A 197 -28.82 8.50 -11.48
C ARG A 197 -29.81 7.35 -11.32
N GLY A 198 -29.87 6.82 -10.10
CA GLY A 198 -30.76 5.72 -9.70
C GLY A 198 -30.22 4.30 -9.92
N PHE A 199 -29.00 4.13 -10.44
CA PHE A 199 -28.35 2.80 -10.50
C PHE A 199 -27.67 2.40 -9.19
N TYR A 200 -27.19 3.38 -8.43
CA TYR A 200 -26.72 3.21 -7.06
C TYR A 200 -27.70 3.91 -6.10
N PRO A 201 -28.01 3.34 -4.92
CA PRO A 201 -28.87 3.98 -3.93
C PRO A 201 -28.29 5.32 -3.47
N LEU A 202 -29.15 6.33 -3.31
CA LEU A 202 -28.73 7.68 -2.91
C LEU A 202 -28.07 7.69 -1.53
N GLU A 203 -28.55 6.86 -0.61
CA GLU A 203 -28.01 6.71 0.74
C GLU A 203 -26.57 6.18 0.71
N TYR A 204 -26.27 5.24 -0.20
CA TYR A 204 -24.92 4.72 -0.41
C TYR A 204 -23.97 5.80 -0.94
N LEU A 205 -24.38 6.52 -1.99
CA LEU A 205 -23.59 7.62 -2.55
C LEU A 205 -23.34 8.72 -1.51
N THR A 206 -24.39 9.09 -0.76
CA THR A 206 -24.31 10.12 0.29
C THR A 206 -23.38 9.69 1.42
N ALA A 207 -23.42 8.43 1.85
CA ALA A 207 -22.54 7.91 2.89
C ALA A 207 -21.06 7.96 2.48
N ASN A 208 -20.74 7.50 1.26
CA ASN A 208 -19.38 7.55 0.72
C ASN A 208 -18.90 8.99 0.53
N LEU A 209 -19.74 9.87 -0.02
CA LEU A 209 -19.42 11.28 -0.21
C LEU A 209 -19.19 12.01 1.12
N ASN A 210 -19.97 11.70 2.16
CA ASN A 210 -19.77 12.25 3.50
C ASN A 210 -18.43 11.80 4.10
N LYS A 211 -18.05 10.52 3.93
CA LYS A 211 -16.72 10.03 4.35
C LYS A 211 -15.60 10.75 3.60
N LEU A 212 -15.71 10.88 2.27
CA LEU A 212 -14.73 11.60 1.45
C LEU A 212 -14.57 13.06 1.92
N LYS A 213 -15.67 13.78 2.14
CA LYS A 213 -15.63 15.17 2.64
C LYS A 213 -14.99 15.27 4.03
N HIS A 214 -15.26 14.30 4.90
CA HIS A 214 -14.67 14.24 6.23
C HIS A 214 -13.15 14.02 6.16
N LEU A 215 -12.69 13.04 5.37
CA LEU A 215 -11.25 12.80 5.17
C LEU A 215 -10.55 13.99 4.51
N ALA A 216 -11.19 14.66 3.54
CA ALA A 216 -10.68 15.90 2.97
C ALA A 216 -10.59 17.04 3.99
N SER A 217 -11.54 17.13 4.93
CA SER A 217 -11.46 18.09 6.04
C SER A 217 -10.30 17.79 6.97
N LEU A 218 -10.06 16.52 7.29
CA LEU A 218 -8.92 16.10 8.10
C LEU A 218 -7.59 16.38 7.39
N SER A 219 -7.50 16.11 6.08
CA SER A 219 -6.34 16.47 5.26
C SER A 219 -5.98 17.95 5.43
N ARG A 220 -6.96 18.86 5.26
CA ARG A 220 -6.75 20.31 5.45
C ARG A 220 -6.39 20.69 6.87
N LYS A 221 -6.99 20.04 7.87
CA LYS A 221 -6.70 20.27 9.30
C LYS A 221 -5.20 20.09 9.57
N TYR A 222 -4.59 19.06 8.99
CA TYR A 222 -3.15 18.78 9.11
C TYR A 222 -2.29 19.37 7.98
N GLY A 223 -2.85 20.28 7.17
CA GLY A 223 -2.13 21.03 6.14
C GLY A 223 -1.83 20.25 4.85
N MET A 224 -2.30 19.01 4.72
CA MET A 224 -2.10 18.19 3.53
C MET A 224 -3.20 18.43 2.49
N THR A 225 -2.89 18.12 1.24
CA THR A 225 -3.80 18.32 0.10
C THR A 225 -4.54 17.02 -0.25
N PRO A 226 -5.88 17.03 -0.40
CA PRO A 226 -6.62 15.81 -0.71
C PRO A 226 -6.47 15.40 -2.18
N GLY A 227 -6.46 14.10 -2.45
CA GLY A 227 -6.53 13.51 -3.78
C GLY A 227 -7.21 12.14 -3.78
N ILE A 228 -7.37 11.55 -4.96
CA ILE A 228 -8.11 10.29 -5.12
C ILE A 228 -7.36 9.29 -5.98
N LEU A 229 -7.58 8.01 -5.73
CA LEU A 229 -7.21 6.89 -6.59
C LEU A 229 -8.47 6.20 -7.07
N CYS A 230 -8.66 6.02 -8.36
CA CYS A 230 -9.86 5.35 -8.88
C CYS A 230 -9.55 4.26 -9.89
N PHE A 231 -10.36 3.20 -9.81
CA PHE A 231 -10.48 2.21 -10.87
C PHE A 231 -11.37 2.77 -11.98
N GLU A 232 -10.77 3.23 -13.07
CA GLU A 232 -11.47 3.84 -14.19
C GLU A 232 -10.80 3.54 -15.54
N PRO A 233 -11.53 3.50 -16.66
CA PRO A 233 -12.99 3.44 -16.77
C PRO A 233 -13.54 2.16 -16.15
N ARG A 234 -14.47 2.27 -15.21
CA ARG A 234 -15.00 1.13 -14.43
C ARG A 234 -16.15 0.41 -15.12
N SER A 235 -16.37 -0.85 -14.75
CA SER A 235 -17.62 -1.56 -15.06
C SER A 235 -18.86 -0.82 -14.57
N MET A 236 -19.96 -0.93 -15.33
CA MET A 236 -21.29 -0.47 -14.93
C MET A 236 -22.25 -1.67 -14.75
N PRO A 237 -23.28 -1.54 -13.89
CA PRO A 237 -24.32 -2.57 -13.75
C PRO A 237 -25.00 -2.91 -15.08
N GLU A 238 -25.32 -4.17 -15.34
CA GLU A 238 -25.98 -4.59 -16.60
C GLU A 238 -27.34 -3.88 -16.84
N ALA A 239 -28.03 -3.48 -15.77
CA ALA A 239 -29.25 -2.66 -15.87
C ALA A 239 -29.00 -1.32 -16.60
N PHE A 240 -27.80 -0.75 -16.48
CA PHE A 240 -27.39 0.45 -17.21
C PHE A 240 -27.35 0.19 -18.72
N PHE A 241 -26.72 -0.89 -19.16
CA PHE A 241 -26.62 -1.23 -20.58
C PHE A 241 -27.94 -1.73 -21.17
N LYS A 242 -28.84 -2.30 -20.37
CA LYS A 242 -30.23 -2.55 -20.81
C LYS A 242 -30.97 -1.26 -21.15
N ARG A 243 -30.71 -0.18 -20.41
CA ARG A 243 -31.29 1.15 -20.66
C ARG A 243 -30.58 1.90 -21.80
N TYR A 244 -29.25 1.78 -21.89
CA TYR A 244 -28.41 2.49 -22.84
C TYR A 244 -27.47 1.53 -23.60
N PRO A 245 -27.99 0.64 -24.45
CA PRO A 245 -27.19 -0.42 -25.08
C PRO A 245 -26.07 0.11 -25.98
N THR A 246 -26.25 1.28 -26.58
CA THR A 246 -25.26 1.91 -27.46
C THR A 246 -24.06 2.50 -26.72
N LEU A 247 -24.11 2.59 -25.38
CA LEU A 247 -23.01 3.08 -24.55
C LEU A 247 -22.11 1.95 -24.02
N ARG A 248 -22.36 0.69 -24.40
CA ARG A 248 -21.51 -0.45 -24.01
C ARG A 248 -20.14 -0.35 -24.68
N GLY A 249 -19.10 -0.28 -23.87
CA GLY A 249 -17.70 -0.25 -24.28
C GLY A 249 -17.01 -1.60 -24.14
N GLY A 250 -15.77 -1.57 -23.67
CA GLY A 250 -14.93 -2.75 -23.51
C GLY A 250 -15.42 -3.69 -22.41
N ARG A 251 -15.45 -4.99 -22.70
CA ARG A 251 -15.52 -6.08 -21.74
C ARG A 251 -14.19 -6.16 -20.99
N ILE A 252 -14.28 -6.18 -19.67
CA ILE A 252 -13.15 -5.97 -18.75
C ILE A 252 -13.10 -7.00 -17.61
N ASP A 253 -14.05 -7.94 -17.56
CA ASP A 253 -14.02 -9.01 -16.58
C ASP A 253 -12.90 -10.03 -16.84
N HIS A 254 -12.41 -10.67 -15.79
CA HIS A 254 -11.55 -11.84 -15.92
C HIS A 254 -12.41 -13.07 -16.27
N PRO A 255 -12.33 -13.66 -17.49
CA PRO A 255 -13.27 -14.68 -17.97
C PRO A 255 -13.38 -15.92 -17.11
N PHE A 256 -12.28 -16.29 -16.44
CA PHE A 256 -12.25 -17.44 -15.54
C PHE A 256 -12.92 -17.17 -14.19
N ARG A 257 -12.82 -15.94 -13.67
CA ARG A 257 -13.37 -15.55 -12.36
C ARG A 257 -14.82 -15.07 -12.45
N SER A 258 -15.22 -14.63 -13.64
CA SER A 258 -16.48 -13.94 -13.92
C SER A 258 -17.45 -14.83 -14.68
N HIS A 259 -18.66 -15.01 -14.14
CA HIS A 259 -19.77 -15.75 -14.74
C HIS A 259 -20.66 -14.86 -15.60
N LEU A 260 -20.60 -13.54 -15.45
CA LEU A 260 -21.25 -12.57 -16.34
C LEU A 260 -20.24 -11.63 -16.98
N PRO A 261 -20.38 -11.29 -18.28
CA PRO A 261 -19.52 -10.30 -18.89
C PRO A 261 -19.79 -8.91 -18.28
N ARG A 262 -18.73 -8.17 -17.98
CA ARG A 262 -18.79 -6.81 -17.42
C ARG A 262 -18.17 -5.82 -18.37
N TYR A 263 -18.84 -4.68 -18.53
CA TYR A 263 -18.49 -3.70 -19.55
C TYR A 263 -18.28 -2.31 -18.96
N THR A 264 -17.31 -1.58 -19.49
CA THR A 264 -17.14 -0.14 -19.29
C THR A 264 -18.06 0.64 -20.23
N LEU A 265 -18.12 1.97 -20.08
CA LEU A 265 -18.76 2.83 -21.08
C LEU A 265 -17.86 2.96 -22.33
N ALA A 266 -18.49 3.11 -23.49
CA ALA A 266 -17.81 3.44 -24.74
C ALA A 266 -17.23 4.88 -24.69
N GLN A 267 -15.93 5.00 -24.46
CA GLN A 267 -15.20 6.20 -24.06
C GLN A 267 -15.21 7.29 -25.12
N SER A 268 -15.19 6.88 -26.38
CA SER A 268 -15.25 7.79 -27.52
C SER A 268 -16.67 8.31 -27.79
N HIS A 269 -17.70 7.79 -27.12
CA HIS A 269 -19.06 8.26 -27.30
C HIS A 269 -19.30 9.58 -26.54
N PRO A 270 -19.84 10.64 -27.17
CA PRO A 270 -19.98 11.96 -26.54
C PRO A 270 -20.77 11.96 -25.22
N VAL A 271 -21.80 11.12 -25.10
CA VAL A 271 -22.57 10.95 -23.85
C VAL A 271 -21.76 10.31 -22.73
N ALA A 272 -20.85 9.38 -23.05
CA ALA A 272 -19.95 8.80 -22.05
C ALA A 272 -18.90 9.82 -21.60
N GLN A 273 -18.35 10.61 -22.53
CA GLN A 273 -17.47 11.72 -22.19
C GLN A 273 -18.17 12.73 -21.27
N ASP A 274 -19.42 13.06 -21.56
CA ASP A 274 -20.22 13.96 -20.72
C ASP A 274 -20.51 13.37 -19.33
N HIS A 275 -20.77 12.07 -19.25
CA HIS A 275 -20.90 11.35 -17.99
C HIS A 275 -19.65 11.54 -17.11
N TYR A 276 -18.45 11.29 -17.66
CA TYR A 276 -17.20 11.45 -16.90
C TYR A 276 -16.94 12.92 -16.51
N ARG A 277 -17.29 13.90 -17.34
CA ARG A 277 -17.25 15.32 -16.96
C ARG A 277 -18.20 15.62 -15.80
N GLN A 278 -19.44 15.13 -15.86
CA GLN A 278 -20.40 15.26 -14.76
C GLN A 278 -19.86 14.63 -13.48
N MET A 279 -19.26 13.44 -13.56
CA MET A 279 -18.69 12.75 -12.40
C MET A 279 -17.64 13.59 -11.68
N ILE A 280 -16.58 13.99 -12.39
CA ILE A 280 -15.49 14.74 -11.74
C ILE A 280 -15.95 16.12 -11.27
N ARG A 281 -16.80 16.82 -12.06
CA ARG A 281 -17.37 18.11 -11.66
C ARG A 281 -18.22 18.00 -10.40
N ASN A 282 -19.13 17.03 -10.34
CA ASN A 282 -20.03 16.85 -9.20
C ASN A 282 -19.23 16.48 -7.94
N LEU A 283 -18.18 15.66 -8.07
CA LEU A 283 -17.29 15.34 -6.97
C LEU A 283 -16.53 16.58 -6.46
N MET A 284 -15.91 17.34 -7.36
CA MET A 284 -15.13 18.53 -7.01
C MET A 284 -15.97 19.72 -6.55
N GLN A 285 -17.26 19.78 -6.87
CA GLN A 285 -18.17 20.75 -6.23
C GLN A 285 -18.26 20.55 -4.71
N HIS A 286 -18.02 19.33 -4.21
CA HIS A 286 -17.98 19.02 -2.79
C HIS A 286 -16.58 19.16 -2.17
N VAL A 287 -15.53 18.90 -2.96
CA VAL A 287 -14.12 19.02 -2.54
C VAL A 287 -13.34 19.75 -3.66
N PRO A 288 -13.41 21.10 -3.71
CA PRO A 288 -12.89 21.87 -4.84
C PRO A 288 -11.37 21.93 -4.92
N ASP A 289 -10.68 21.63 -3.83
CA ASP A 289 -9.23 21.59 -3.69
C ASP A 289 -8.65 20.18 -3.84
N LEU A 290 -9.42 19.21 -4.37
CA LEU A 290 -8.81 17.97 -4.86
C LEU A 290 -7.69 18.34 -5.83
N ALA A 291 -6.49 17.82 -5.61
CA ALA A 291 -5.31 18.17 -6.41
C ALA A 291 -4.99 17.16 -7.50
N TYR A 292 -5.34 15.89 -7.30
CA TYR A 292 -5.06 14.86 -8.29
C TYR A 292 -6.09 13.73 -8.32
N MET A 293 -6.12 13.04 -9.46
CA MET A 293 -6.69 11.71 -9.60
C MET A 293 -5.63 10.75 -10.15
N SER A 294 -5.33 9.68 -9.43
CA SER A 294 -4.58 8.55 -9.96
C SER A 294 -5.55 7.53 -10.55
N VAL A 295 -5.27 7.08 -11.77
CA VAL A 295 -6.09 6.17 -12.54
C VAL A 295 -5.39 4.82 -12.59
N TRP A 296 -6.00 3.83 -11.94
CA TRP A 296 -5.62 2.43 -12.08
C TRP A 296 -6.65 1.75 -12.97
N THR A 297 -6.18 1.07 -14.00
CA THR A 297 -7.02 0.55 -15.07
C THR A 297 -6.42 -0.71 -15.67
N ASN A 298 -7.13 -1.32 -16.62
CA ASN A 298 -6.73 -2.56 -17.31
C ASN A 298 -6.40 -3.72 -16.36
N ASP A 299 -6.96 -3.64 -15.17
CA ASP A 299 -6.90 -4.61 -14.11
C ASP A 299 -8.19 -4.45 -13.29
N SER A 300 -8.58 -5.50 -12.56
CA SER A 300 -9.64 -5.45 -11.56
C SER A 300 -10.85 -4.58 -11.99
N GLY A 301 -11.65 -5.07 -12.95
CA GLY A 301 -12.95 -4.46 -13.27
C GLY A 301 -12.91 -3.03 -13.82
N ALA A 302 -11.75 -2.59 -14.32
CA ALA A 302 -11.59 -1.35 -15.08
C ALA A 302 -10.75 -1.59 -16.35
N GLY A 303 -10.94 -0.76 -17.37
CA GLY A 303 -10.10 -0.86 -18.56
C GLY A 303 -10.43 0.08 -19.72
N PHE A 304 -9.39 0.39 -20.50
CA PHE A 304 -9.48 1.16 -21.73
C PHE A 304 -9.82 0.29 -22.95
N GLU A 305 -10.75 0.77 -23.77
CA GLU A 305 -11.23 0.04 -24.95
C GLU A 305 -10.07 -0.28 -25.91
N HIS A 306 -10.09 -1.50 -26.45
CA HIS A 306 -9.16 -2.01 -27.45
C HIS A 306 -7.68 -2.06 -27.07
N THR A 307 -7.34 -1.73 -25.83
CA THR A 307 -5.97 -1.91 -25.31
C THR A 307 -5.60 -3.38 -25.21
N SER A 308 -4.31 -3.68 -25.39
CA SER A 308 -3.84 -5.07 -25.49
C SER A 308 -3.94 -5.87 -24.20
N SER A 309 -3.98 -5.20 -23.04
CA SER A 309 -3.91 -5.81 -21.71
C SER A 309 -5.25 -6.11 -21.07
N LEU A 310 -6.39 -5.84 -21.73
CA LEU A 310 -7.68 -6.30 -21.22
C LEU A 310 -7.70 -7.83 -21.08
N TYR A 311 -8.20 -8.35 -19.95
CA TYR A 311 -8.25 -9.79 -19.66
C TYR A 311 -8.89 -10.65 -20.77
N VAL A 312 -9.88 -10.10 -21.48
CA VAL A 312 -10.59 -10.80 -22.56
C VAL A 312 -9.98 -10.58 -23.95
N GLY A 313 -8.86 -9.85 -24.02
CA GLY A 313 -8.24 -9.36 -25.24
C GLY A 313 -8.83 -8.03 -25.73
N ARG A 314 -8.22 -7.48 -26.78
CA ARG A 314 -8.60 -6.19 -27.40
C ARG A 314 -10.06 -6.20 -27.82
N ASN A 315 -10.89 -5.38 -27.19
CA ASN A 315 -12.32 -5.28 -27.48
C ASN A 315 -12.89 -3.92 -27.05
N GLY A 316 -14.06 -3.55 -27.57
CA GLY A 316 -14.66 -2.24 -27.30
C GLY A 316 -15.93 -2.00 -28.10
N GLY A 317 -16.53 -0.84 -27.90
CA GLY A 317 -17.68 -0.36 -28.64
C GLY A 317 -17.33 0.04 -30.09
N PRO A 318 -18.35 0.27 -30.94
CA PRO A 318 -18.16 0.41 -32.39
C PRO A 318 -17.57 1.76 -32.83
N TYR A 319 -17.24 2.66 -31.89
CA TYR A 319 -16.94 4.07 -32.20
C TYR A 319 -15.45 4.34 -32.40
N LEU A 320 -14.58 3.51 -31.82
CA LEU A 320 -13.13 3.74 -31.84
C LEU A 320 -12.47 3.08 -33.06
N ILE A 321 -12.71 1.78 -33.24
CA ILE A 321 -12.08 0.98 -34.29
C ILE A 321 -13.11 0.73 -35.40
N ARG A 322 -12.81 1.18 -36.62
CA ARG A 322 -13.49 0.69 -37.83
C ARG A 322 -12.97 -0.71 -38.17
N GLU A 323 -13.83 -1.58 -38.68
CA GLU A 323 -13.48 -2.98 -38.97
C GLU A 323 -12.18 -3.13 -39.81
N TRP A 324 -11.46 -4.25 -39.62
CA TRP A 324 -10.31 -4.69 -40.42
C TRP A 324 -9.04 -3.80 -40.33
N ARG A 325 -8.64 -3.42 -39.11
CA ARG A 325 -7.37 -2.72 -38.84
C ARG A 325 -6.26 -3.67 -38.38
N ASP A 326 -5.02 -3.31 -38.66
CA ASP A 326 -3.85 -3.98 -38.08
C ASP A 326 -3.66 -3.64 -36.59
N HIS A 327 -2.79 -4.40 -35.92
CA HIS A 327 -2.56 -4.26 -34.48
C HIS A 327 -2.01 -2.90 -34.09
N ASP A 328 -1.10 -2.33 -34.89
CA ASP A 328 -0.47 -1.03 -34.60
C ASP A 328 -1.50 0.10 -34.70
N ALA A 329 -2.38 0.07 -35.70
CA ALA A 329 -3.46 1.03 -35.85
C ALA A 329 -4.49 0.92 -34.71
N ILE A 330 -4.74 -0.29 -34.19
CA ILE A 330 -5.60 -0.50 -33.03
C ILE A 330 -4.95 0.06 -31.77
N ALA A 331 -3.68 -0.26 -31.50
CA ALA A 331 -2.94 0.24 -30.35
C ALA A 331 -2.88 1.78 -30.36
N LYS A 332 -2.58 2.38 -31.52
CA LYS A 332 -2.61 3.83 -31.70
C LYS A 332 -3.97 4.43 -31.33
N SER A 333 -5.05 3.90 -31.89
CA SER A 333 -6.40 4.41 -31.62
C SER A 333 -6.79 4.22 -30.15
N ALA A 334 -6.45 3.08 -29.55
CA ALA A 334 -6.72 2.80 -28.14
C ALA A 334 -5.95 3.76 -27.21
N GLY A 335 -4.65 3.96 -27.45
CA GLY A 335 -3.83 4.92 -26.71
C GLY A 335 -4.33 6.36 -26.84
N GLU A 336 -4.69 6.80 -28.05
CA GLU A 336 -5.29 8.12 -28.29
C GLU A 336 -6.64 8.30 -27.57
N SER A 337 -7.46 7.24 -27.52
CA SER A 337 -8.73 7.26 -26.78
C SER A 337 -8.52 7.34 -25.27
N ALA A 338 -7.58 6.58 -24.72
CA ALA A 338 -7.20 6.66 -23.31
C ALA A 338 -6.73 8.07 -22.93
N LEU A 339 -5.85 8.67 -23.74
CA LEU A 339 -5.43 10.07 -23.57
C LEU A 339 -6.62 11.04 -23.64
N GLY A 340 -7.54 10.83 -24.58
CA GLY A 340 -8.75 11.63 -24.70
C GLY A 340 -9.61 11.57 -23.44
N TRP A 341 -9.73 10.39 -22.82
CA TRP A 341 -10.43 10.22 -21.56
C TRP A 341 -9.74 10.95 -20.40
N LEU A 342 -8.41 10.82 -20.27
CA LEU A 342 -7.63 11.51 -19.24
C LEU A 342 -7.75 13.03 -19.36
N ARG A 343 -7.64 13.58 -20.59
CA ARG A 343 -7.84 15.01 -20.88
C ARG A 343 -9.26 15.46 -20.51
N ASN A 344 -10.28 14.64 -20.83
CA ASN A 344 -11.66 14.98 -20.52
C ASN A 344 -11.93 15.11 -19.00
N ILE A 345 -11.28 14.28 -18.17
CA ILE A 345 -11.32 14.43 -16.71
C ILE A 345 -10.57 15.69 -16.28
N ARG A 346 -9.30 15.82 -16.70
CA ARG A 346 -8.42 16.94 -16.34
C ARG A 346 -9.04 18.29 -16.69
N ASP A 347 -9.50 18.46 -17.91
CA ASP A 347 -10.01 19.74 -18.42
C ASP A 347 -11.27 20.19 -17.70
N GLU A 348 -12.12 19.24 -17.29
CA GLU A 348 -13.31 19.54 -16.49
C GLU A 348 -12.93 19.89 -15.04
N ALA A 349 -12.03 19.12 -14.44
CA ALA A 349 -11.52 19.37 -13.10
C ALA A 349 -10.83 20.74 -12.99
N ARG A 350 -10.06 21.13 -14.01
CA ARG A 350 -9.34 22.41 -14.09
C ARG A 350 -10.22 23.64 -14.18
N LYS A 351 -11.53 23.48 -14.43
CA LYS A 351 -12.50 24.58 -14.28
C LYS A 351 -12.75 24.94 -12.81
N ILE A 352 -12.45 24.03 -11.88
CA ILE A 352 -12.60 24.21 -10.44
C ILE A 352 -11.22 24.40 -9.78
N ASN A 353 -10.26 23.52 -10.07
CA ASN A 353 -8.86 23.64 -9.60
C ASN A 353 -7.89 23.64 -10.79
N PRO A 354 -7.37 24.81 -11.23
CA PRO A 354 -6.49 24.92 -12.39
C PRO A 354 -5.22 24.04 -12.33
N GLU A 355 -4.76 23.69 -11.14
CA GLU A 355 -3.57 22.86 -10.90
C GLU A 355 -3.88 21.35 -10.86
N PHE A 356 -5.14 20.95 -11.06
CA PHE A 356 -5.53 19.54 -11.00
C PHE A 356 -4.76 18.69 -12.01
N GLU A 357 -4.23 17.56 -11.52
CA GLU A 357 -3.44 16.61 -12.30
C GLU A 357 -4.12 15.23 -12.39
N VAL A 358 -3.99 14.57 -13.54
CA VAL A 358 -4.38 13.17 -13.71
C VAL A 358 -3.15 12.33 -13.98
N SER A 359 -2.92 11.31 -13.15
CA SER A 359 -1.83 10.34 -13.34
C SER A 359 -2.36 8.98 -13.76
N LEU A 360 -1.69 8.32 -14.71
CA LEU A 360 -2.02 6.97 -15.16
C LEU A 360 -1.00 5.95 -14.63
N ARG A 361 -1.47 4.88 -13.99
CA ARG A 361 -0.67 3.67 -13.73
C ARG A 361 -0.33 3.01 -15.07
N LEU A 362 0.95 3.03 -15.43
CA LEU A 362 1.39 2.70 -16.80
C LEU A 362 1.72 1.21 -17.00
N GLU A 363 1.88 0.46 -15.92
CA GLU A 363 2.30 -0.95 -15.97
C GLU A 363 1.42 -1.84 -16.85
N PRO A 364 0.10 -1.65 -16.96
CA PRO A 364 -0.70 -2.48 -17.86
C PRO A 364 -0.41 -2.26 -19.35
N PHE A 365 0.26 -1.17 -19.76
CA PHE A 365 0.36 -0.78 -21.17
C PHE A 365 1.71 -1.15 -21.77
N LYS A 366 1.70 -2.14 -22.66
CA LYS A 366 2.86 -2.54 -23.48
C LYS A 366 2.78 -1.96 -24.88
N GLU A 367 1.67 -2.24 -25.58
CA GLU A 367 1.49 -1.90 -26.99
C GLU A 367 1.11 -0.42 -27.18
N GLU A 368 0.40 0.17 -26.23
CA GLU A 368 -0.01 1.57 -26.25
C GLU A 368 0.99 2.51 -25.55
N HIS A 369 2.10 1.97 -25.03
CA HIS A 369 3.00 2.67 -24.12
C HIS A 369 3.53 4.00 -24.68
N ASP A 370 4.16 3.96 -25.86
CA ASP A 370 4.84 5.14 -26.41
C ASP A 370 3.83 6.24 -26.80
N ILE A 371 2.64 5.86 -27.27
CA ILE A 371 1.54 6.79 -27.55
C ILE A 371 1.10 7.50 -26.26
N LEU A 372 0.91 6.74 -25.18
CA LEU A 372 0.52 7.28 -23.88
C LEU A 372 1.58 8.25 -23.35
N ILE A 373 2.85 7.84 -23.35
CA ILE A 373 3.97 8.70 -22.92
C ILE A 373 4.03 9.97 -23.76
N GLU A 374 3.95 9.89 -25.08
CA GLU A 374 3.97 11.05 -25.99
C GLU A 374 2.86 12.06 -25.64
N GLY A 375 1.70 11.56 -25.21
CA GLY A 375 0.54 12.37 -24.85
C GLY A 375 0.53 13.02 -23.47
N MET A 376 1.54 12.74 -22.62
CA MET A 376 1.71 13.35 -21.29
C MET A 376 2.21 14.79 -21.38
N GLY A 377 2.14 15.53 -20.26
CA GLY A 377 2.32 16.98 -20.24
C GLY A 377 1.03 17.72 -19.89
N ASP A 378 1.16 18.99 -19.50
CA ASP A 378 0.01 19.87 -19.21
C ASP A 378 -0.98 19.24 -18.21
N GLY A 379 -0.50 18.79 -17.05
CA GLY A 379 -1.33 18.17 -16.02
C GLY A 379 -1.72 16.72 -16.26
N LEU A 380 -1.15 16.05 -17.26
CA LEU A 380 -1.16 14.59 -17.37
C LEU A 380 0.22 14.05 -17.08
N THR A 381 0.29 13.00 -16.27
CA THR A 381 1.54 12.31 -15.95
C THR A 381 1.32 10.80 -15.79
N VAL A 382 2.39 10.07 -15.49
CA VAL A 382 2.37 8.63 -15.21
C VAL A 382 2.78 8.35 -13.76
N GLU A 383 2.30 7.24 -13.22
CA GLU A 383 2.67 6.72 -11.92
C GLU A 383 3.21 5.30 -12.07
N VAL A 384 4.48 5.08 -11.71
CA VAL A 384 5.19 3.84 -11.96
C VAL A 384 6.25 3.56 -10.90
N PRO A 385 6.61 2.29 -10.64
CA PRO A 385 7.78 1.97 -9.81
C PRO A 385 9.11 2.21 -10.53
N SER A 386 9.13 2.14 -11.87
CA SER A 386 10.30 2.34 -12.74
C SER A 386 9.89 2.97 -14.07
N LEU A 387 10.74 3.84 -14.62
CA LEU A 387 10.60 4.45 -15.94
C LEU A 387 10.95 3.50 -17.10
N LEU A 388 11.58 2.37 -16.79
CA LEU A 388 11.91 1.32 -17.77
C LEU A 388 10.77 0.32 -17.98
N VAL A 389 9.66 0.47 -17.26
CA VAL A 389 8.50 -0.42 -17.35
C VAL A 389 7.93 -0.46 -18.77
N ARG A 390 7.60 -1.67 -19.24
CA ARG A 390 6.91 -1.91 -20.52
C ARG A 390 5.94 -3.08 -20.36
N GLY A 391 4.68 -2.79 -20.05
CA GLY A 391 3.77 -3.82 -19.56
C GLY A 391 4.15 -4.25 -18.13
N TYR A 392 3.64 -5.40 -17.68
CA TYR A 392 4.01 -5.98 -16.38
C TYR A 392 5.46 -6.52 -16.32
N GLU A 393 6.26 -6.28 -17.35
CA GLU A 393 7.68 -6.58 -17.37
C GLU A 393 8.44 -5.44 -16.67
N LEU A 394 8.93 -5.73 -15.47
CA LEU A 394 9.66 -4.79 -14.63
C LEU A 394 11.15 -5.20 -14.63
N PRO A 395 12.08 -4.36 -15.11
CA PRO A 395 13.47 -4.79 -15.37
C PRO A 395 14.34 -4.74 -14.12
N TYR A 396 13.86 -5.32 -13.01
CA TYR A 396 14.58 -5.44 -11.76
C TYR A 396 14.50 -6.87 -11.25
N SER A 397 15.64 -7.42 -10.85
CA SER A 397 15.75 -8.73 -10.21
C SER A 397 15.87 -8.62 -8.70
N HIS A 398 15.52 -9.70 -8.00
CA HIS A 398 15.71 -9.81 -6.57
C HIS A 398 17.20 -9.68 -6.20
N PRO A 399 17.58 -8.83 -5.24
CA PRO A 399 18.99 -8.57 -4.91
C PRO A 399 19.79 -9.80 -4.45
N ARG A 400 19.12 -10.83 -3.94
CA ARG A 400 19.75 -12.10 -3.49
C ARG A 400 19.51 -13.27 -4.44
N TYR A 401 18.52 -13.19 -5.31
CA TYR A 401 18.08 -14.26 -6.20
C TYR A 401 17.91 -13.69 -7.62
N PRO A 402 19.00 -13.42 -8.35
CA PRO A 402 18.93 -12.71 -9.63
C PRO A 402 18.01 -13.35 -10.69
N GLU A 403 17.75 -14.65 -10.57
CA GLU A 403 16.79 -15.42 -11.36
C GLU A 403 15.32 -15.06 -11.09
N GLU A 404 15.01 -14.52 -9.91
CA GLU A 404 13.70 -13.96 -9.58
C GLU A 404 13.61 -12.54 -10.16
N THR A 405 12.94 -12.40 -11.29
CA THR A 405 12.79 -11.13 -12.02
C THR A 405 11.47 -10.41 -11.70
N SER A 406 11.31 -9.19 -12.19
CA SER A 406 10.09 -8.38 -12.04
C SER A 406 9.74 -7.97 -10.61
N VAL A 407 10.74 -7.71 -9.77
CA VAL A 407 10.54 -7.26 -8.38
C VAL A 407 10.22 -5.75 -8.26
N GLY A 408 10.09 -5.04 -9.39
CA GLY A 408 9.88 -3.60 -9.43
C GLY A 408 8.65 -3.16 -8.61
N GLY A 409 8.87 -2.29 -7.62
CA GLY A 409 7.80 -1.75 -6.79
C GLY A 409 7.55 -2.54 -5.50
N SER A 410 8.13 -3.74 -5.35
CA SER A 410 8.17 -4.45 -4.07
C SER A 410 9.20 -3.83 -3.10
N ILE A 411 9.27 -4.34 -1.87
CA ILE A 411 10.32 -3.98 -0.91
C ILE A 411 11.73 -4.27 -1.41
N PHE A 412 11.90 -5.20 -2.36
CA PHE A 412 13.19 -5.56 -2.93
C PHE A 412 13.67 -4.61 -4.04
N HIS A 413 12.80 -3.69 -4.48
CA HIS A 413 13.16 -2.64 -5.43
C HIS A 413 13.79 -1.44 -4.72
N ASP A 414 14.99 -1.62 -4.18
CA ASP A 414 15.66 -0.63 -3.33
C ASP A 414 16.71 0.25 -4.03
N SER A 415 16.83 0.12 -5.36
CA SER A 415 17.73 0.89 -6.23
C SER A 415 16.99 1.42 -7.47
N MET A 416 17.68 2.22 -8.29
CA MET A 416 17.24 2.70 -9.60
C MET A 416 18.39 2.50 -10.61
N ASP A 417 18.08 2.11 -11.84
CA ASP A 417 19.04 2.05 -12.95
C ASP A 417 19.43 3.47 -13.40
N ASP A 418 20.72 3.69 -13.67
CA ASP A 418 21.26 5.00 -14.08
C ASP A 418 20.57 5.56 -15.33
N GLN A 419 20.08 4.71 -16.23
CA GLN A 419 19.35 5.11 -17.43
C GLN A 419 18.07 5.89 -17.10
N GLU A 420 17.44 5.62 -15.96
CA GLU A 420 16.21 6.29 -15.56
C GLU A 420 16.43 7.78 -15.27
N THR A 421 17.64 8.19 -14.89
CA THR A 421 17.98 9.60 -14.69
C THR A 421 17.85 10.39 -16.00
N ALA A 422 18.30 9.82 -17.11
CA ALA A 422 18.18 10.46 -18.43
C ALA A 422 16.72 10.53 -18.89
N ILE A 423 15.94 9.47 -18.65
CA ILE A 423 14.50 9.43 -18.99
C ILE A 423 13.71 10.44 -18.14
N MET A 424 14.01 10.53 -16.84
CA MET A 424 13.40 11.52 -15.95
C MET A 424 13.66 12.94 -16.44
N ALA A 425 14.91 13.27 -16.77
CA ALA A 425 15.27 14.58 -17.32
C ALA A 425 14.58 14.86 -18.67
N GLU A 426 14.44 13.85 -19.54
CA GLU A 426 13.68 13.98 -20.79
C GLU A 426 12.21 14.33 -20.52
N TYR A 427 11.54 13.60 -19.63
CA TYR A 427 10.14 13.83 -19.30
C TYR A 427 9.92 15.20 -18.66
N GLN A 428 10.79 15.59 -17.72
CA GLN A 428 10.78 16.94 -17.13
C GLN A 428 10.95 18.03 -18.20
N SER A 429 11.83 17.84 -19.19
CA SER A 429 12.01 18.78 -20.30
C SER A 429 10.77 18.92 -21.20
N ARG A 430 9.91 17.90 -21.20
CA ARG A 430 8.62 17.87 -21.91
C ARG A 430 7.48 18.45 -21.06
N GLY A 431 7.74 18.85 -19.82
CA GLY A 431 6.79 19.55 -18.96
C GLY A 431 5.88 18.66 -18.13
N PHE A 432 6.30 17.43 -17.82
CA PHE A 432 5.66 16.59 -16.80
C PHE A 432 6.68 15.82 -15.98
N GLU A 433 6.31 15.47 -14.76
CA GLU A 433 7.15 14.70 -13.86
C GLU A 433 6.41 13.42 -13.41
N PRO A 434 6.92 12.23 -13.74
CA PRO A 434 6.37 10.97 -13.26
C PRO A 434 6.32 10.89 -11.74
N LYS A 435 5.30 10.22 -11.22
CA LYS A 435 5.20 9.87 -9.80
C LYS A 435 5.85 8.51 -9.57
N MET A 436 6.94 8.51 -8.82
CA MET A 436 7.74 7.32 -8.59
C MET A 436 7.23 6.55 -7.37
N THR A 437 6.96 5.26 -7.55
CA THR A 437 6.32 4.42 -6.54
C THR A 437 7.35 3.60 -5.75
N TYR A 438 7.24 3.59 -4.42
CA TYR A 438 8.04 2.75 -3.53
C TYR A 438 7.16 1.99 -2.52
N SER A 439 7.58 0.80 -2.10
CA SER A 439 6.93 0.06 -1.01
C SER A 439 7.52 0.47 0.34
N CYS A 440 6.68 0.84 1.30
CA CYS A 440 7.11 1.25 2.63
C CYS A 440 6.77 0.26 3.75
N GLY A 441 5.88 -0.70 3.49
CA GLY A 441 5.40 -1.65 4.49
C GLY A 441 5.02 -3.01 3.90
N GLY A 442 4.16 -3.71 4.65
CA GLY A 442 3.73 -5.08 4.34
C GLY A 442 2.67 -5.18 3.26
N ALA A 443 1.94 -4.11 2.92
CA ALA A 443 0.99 -4.13 1.80
C ALA A 443 1.68 -4.64 0.52
N PHE A 444 1.11 -5.65 -0.14
CA PHE A 444 1.63 -6.37 -1.30
C PHE A 444 3.02 -7.01 -1.10
N ASN A 445 3.50 -7.19 0.14
CA ASN A 445 4.83 -7.74 0.42
C ASN A 445 4.83 -8.80 1.54
N THR A 446 4.26 -8.47 2.70
CA THR A 446 4.22 -9.34 3.89
C THR A 446 2.84 -9.36 4.56
N GLU A 447 1.78 -9.09 3.79
CA GLU A 447 0.40 -9.17 4.28
C GLU A 447 0.10 -10.53 4.94
N PRO A 448 -0.64 -10.54 6.06
CA PRO A 448 -1.29 -9.42 6.74
C PRO A 448 -0.45 -8.80 7.89
N LEU A 449 0.87 -8.98 7.90
CA LEU A 449 1.72 -8.55 9.02
C LEU A 449 1.78 -7.01 9.13
N LEU A 450 1.90 -6.54 10.36
CA LEU A 450 2.07 -5.13 10.69
C LEU A 450 3.51 -4.84 11.14
N GLY A 451 4.07 -3.72 10.69
CA GLY A 451 5.26 -3.11 11.30
C GLY A 451 6.58 -3.87 11.11
N ILE A 452 6.73 -4.69 10.06
CA ILE A 452 7.99 -5.38 9.78
C ILE A 452 9.10 -4.36 9.43
N PRO A 453 10.24 -4.35 10.14
CA PRO A 453 11.29 -3.35 9.93
C PRO A 453 12.21 -3.70 8.75
N PHE A 454 12.46 -2.73 7.88
CA PHE A 454 13.49 -2.75 6.84
C PHE A 454 14.01 -1.32 6.53
N PRO A 455 14.43 -0.56 7.56
CA PRO A 455 14.74 0.85 7.43
C PRO A 455 15.82 1.18 6.38
N ARG A 456 16.86 0.37 6.22
CA ARG A 456 17.96 0.69 5.28
C ARG A 456 17.58 0.40 3.83
N MET A 457 16.87 -0.69 3.55
CA MET A 457 16.26 -0.96 2.23
C MET A 457 15.37 0.21 1.80
N LEU A 458 14.50 0.68 2.70
CA LEU A 458 13.63 1.81 2.43
C LEU A 458 14.42 3.11 2.18
N TYR A 459 15.42 3.40 3.02
CA TYR A 459 16.28 4.56 2.86
C TYR A 459 17.04 4.53 1.52
N ARG A 460 17.55 3.37 1.09
CA ARG A 460 18.22 3.22 -0.23
C ARG A 460 17.29 3.61 -1.37
N LYS A 461 16.03 3.15 -1.33
CA LYS A 461 15.04 3.51 -2.35
C LYS A 461 14.75 5.01 -2.40
N LEU A 462 14.48 5.63 -1.25
CA LEU A 462 14.20 7.07 -1.17
C LEU A 462 15.44 7.89 -1.59
N SER A 463 16.63 7.45 -1.24
CA SER A 463 17.88 8.06 -1.67
C SER A 463 18.08 7.95 -3.18
N ALA A 464 17.77 6.80 -3.78
CA ALA A 464 17.85 6.58 -5.21
C ALA A 464 16.87 7.48 -5.98
N PHE A 465 15.67 7.73 -5.45
CA PHE A 465 14.73 8.72 -6.01
C PHE A 465 15.32 10.13 -6.03
N ARG A 466 15.94 10.58 -4.92
CA ARG A 466 16.60 11.88 -4.87
C ARG A 466 17.76 11.98 -5.86
N GLN A 467 18.57 10.92 -5.97
CA GLN A 467 19.72 10.87 -6.89
C GLN A 467 19.27 10.90 -8.36
N MET A 468 18.17 10.24 -8.70
CA MET A 468 17.54 10.31 -10.02
C MET A 468 16.94 11.69 -10.32
N GLY A 469 16.70 12.51 -9.30
CA GLY A 469 16.21 13.88 -9.43
C GLY A 469 14.68 14.03 -9.48
N THR A 470 13.94 13.02 -9.00
CA THR A 470 12.48 13.16 -8.84
C THR A 470 12.13 13.88 -7.55
N LEU A 471 11.11 14.73 -7.62
CA LEU A 471 10.48 15.43 -6.51
C LEU A 471 9.11 14.82 -6.14
N HIS A 472 8.65 13.79 -6.87
CA HIS A 472 7.31 13.20 -6.75
C HIS A 472 7.38 11.72 -6.35
N ALA A 473 7.15 11.44 -5.07
CA ALA A 473 7.18 10.10 -4.48
C ALA A 473 5.78 9.62 -4.04
N SER A 474 5.47 8.36 -4.34
CA SER A 474 4.21 7.71 -3.97
C SER A 474 4.48 6.43 -3.15
N ALA A 475 3.99 6.42 -1.91
CA ALA A 475 4.14 5.31 -0.97
C ALA A 475 3.05 4.26 -1.22
N PHE A 476 3.39 3.19 -1.92
CA PHE A 476 2.46 2.11 -2.23
C PHE A 476 2.01 1.38 -0.97
N GLY A 477 0.69 1.26 -0.80
CA GLY A 477 0.08 0.74 0.41
C GLY A 477 -0.11 1.77 1.52
N GLY A 478 0.47 2.98 1.39
CA GLY A 478 0.45 3.99 2.45
C GLY A 478 1.19 3.54 3.72
N ILE A 479 0.96 4.24 4.83
CA ILE A 479 1.50 3.82 6.13
C ILE A 479 0.60 2.76 6.78
N HIS A 480 1.15 1.94 7.66
CA HIS A 480 0.38 0.94 8.42
C HIS A 480 -0.47 1.60 9.52
N HIS A 481 -1.25 0.80 10.26
CA HIS A 481 -1.98 1.26 11.44
C HIS A 481 -1.02 1.70 12.56
N THR A 482 -0.64 2.98 12.57
CA THR A 482 0.48 3.49 13.38
C THR A 482 0.27 3.38 14.88
N GLU A 483 -0.96 3.51 15.38
CA GLU A 483 -1.28 3.29 16.81
C GLU A 483 -0.94 1.87 17.27
N LYS A 484 -0.98 0.91 16.34
CA LYS A 484 -0.67 -0.51 16.56
C LYS A 484 0.75 -0.88 16.12
N THR A 485 1.51 0.08 15.59
CA THR A 485 2.92 -0.06 15.20
C THR A 485 3.80 1.06 15.77
N PRO A 486 3.80 1.30 17.10
CA PRO A 486 4.43 2.47 17.71
C PRO A 486 5.96 2.51 17.56
N TYR A 487 6.61 1.35 17.39
CA TYR A 487 8.06 1.22 17.28
C TYR A 487 8.51 0.73 15.89
N TRP A 488 7.74 1.05 14.84
CA TRP A 488 8.07 0.65 13.47
C TRP A 488 9.07 1.64 12.83
N PRO A 489 10.33 1.27 12.60
CA PRO A 489 11.36 2.22 12.17
C PRO A 489 11.14 2.81 10.77
N ASN A 490 10.40 2.12 9.88
CA ASN A 490 10.23 2.60 8.51
C ASN A 490 9.50 3.94 8.44
N ILE A 491 8.55 4.22 9.34
CA ILE A 491 7.81 5.49 9.34
C ILE A 491 8.71 6.67 9.71
N GLU A 492 9.64 6.46 10.62
CA GLU A 492 10.63 7.45 11.02
C GLU A 492 11.70 7.65 9.95
N VAL A 493 12.11 6.58 9.24
CA VAL A 493 12.97 6.71 8.05
C VAL A 493 12.28 7.54 6.97
N MET A 494 10.99 7.31 6.68
CA MET A 494 10.24 8.15 5.75
C MET A 494 10.23 9.61 6.21
N ARG A 495 9.95 9.83 7.50
CA ARG A 495 9.94 11.16 8.10
C ARG A 495 11.28 11.87 7.95
N LEU A 496 12.37 11.27 8.43
CA LEU A 496 13.68 11.89 8.42
C LEU A 496 14.22 12.05 6.99
N ALA A 497 14.00 11.06 6.11
CA ALA A 497 14.38 11.19 4.71
C ALA A 497 13.62 12.30 3.98
N GLN A 498 12.37 12.58 4.37
CA GLN A 498 11.58 13.66 3.80
C GLN A 498 11.91 15.03 4.39
N LEU A 499 12.15 15.11 5.71
CA LEU A 499 12.32 16.38 6.43
C LEU A 499 13.78 16.83 6.60
N ASN A 500 14.74 15.92 6.39
CA ASN A 500 16.16 16.19 6.52
C ASN A 500 16.95 15.45 5.41
N ARG A 501 17.03 16.09 4.24
CA ARG A 501 17.54 15.50 3.00
C ARG A 501 19.00 15.03 3.04
N ASP A 502 19.81 15.59 3.93
CA ASP A 502 21.27 15.37 3.98
C ASP A 502 21.69 14.38 5.09
N LEU A 503 20.74 13.95 5.92
CA LEU A 503 21.03 13.05 7.03
C LEU A 503 21.33 11.63 6.51
N ASP A 504 22.40 11.01 7.00
CA ASP A 504 22.70 9.63 6.65
C ASP A 504 21.86 8.65 7.49
N ILE A 505 21.75 7.41 6.99
CA ILE A 505 20.91 6.38 7.62
C ILE A 505 21.40 5.97 9.01
N ASP A 506 22.71 5.97 9.28
CA ASP A 506 23.23 5.55 10.59
C ASP A 506 22.94 6.62 11.64
N GLN A 507 23.00 7.90 11.27
CA GLN A 507 22.57 9.02 12.11
C GLN A 507 21.06 8.96 12.38
N MET A 508 20.24 8.71 11.36
CA MET A 508 18.79 8.52 11.52
C MET A 508 18.46 7.40 12.53
N LEU A 509 19.06 6.23 12.34
CA LEU A 509 18.85 5.08 13.21
C LEU A 509 19.34 5.34 14.64
N SER A 510 20.46 6.05 14.79
CA SER A 510 20.97 6.45 16.11
C SER A 510 20.01 7.36 16.86
N ILE A 511 19.48 8.40 16.20
CA ILE A 511 18.49 9.31 16.78
C ILE A 511 17.24 8.54 17.22
N MET A 512 16.70 7.71 16.32
CA MET A 512 15.51 6.91 16.60
C MET A 512 15.72 5.95 17.78
N ALA A 513 16.82 5.20 17.76
CA ALA A 513 17.10 4.21 18.80
C ALA A 513 17.33 4.85 20.17
N ARG A 514 18.06 5.96 20.25
CA ARG A 514 18.23 6.72 21.50
C ARG A 514 16.89 7.22 22.03
N ASN A 515 16.02 7.71 21.15
CA ASN A 515 14.69 8.17 21.54
C ASN A 515 13.79 7.06 22.09
N TRP A 516 13.93 5.82 21.60
CA TRP A 516 13.06 4.72 22.00
C TRP A 516 13.60 3.92 23.19
N VAL A 517 14.91 3.71 23.28
CA VAL A 517 15.51 2.82 24.30
C VAL A 517 16.65 3.46 25.12
N GLY A 518 16.93 4.75 24.91
CA GLY A 518 18.01 5.47 25.57
C GLY A 518 19.41 5.13 25.02
N ASP A 519 20.40 5.92 25.42
CA ASP A 519 21.78 5.82 24.91
C ASP A 519 22.41 4.44 25.14
N GLU A 520 22.16 3.82 26.30
CA GLU A 520 22.78 2.55 26.68
C GLU A 520 22.33 1.38 25.79
N SER A 521 21.08 1.39 25.32
CA SER A 521 20.50 0.29 24.53
C SER A 521 20.35 0.63 23.03
N ALA A 522 20.66 1.86 22.62
CA ALA A 522 20.45 2.33 21.26
C ALA A 522 21.17 1.45 20.21
N GLN A 523 22.45 1.15 20.42
CA GLN A 523 23.21 0.31 19.49
C GLN A 523 22.64 -1.11 19.42
N THR A 524 22.24 -1.68 20.55
CA THR A 524 21.62 -3.02 20.60
C THR A 524 20.34 -3.08 19.76
N LEU A 525 19.51 -2.03 19.80
CA LEU A 525 18.29 -1.95 19.00
C LEU A 525 18.61 -1.85 17.50
N ILE A 526 19.60 -1.07 17.11
CA ILE A 526 20.07 -0.96 15.72
C ILE A 526 20.56 -2.33 15.23
N ASP A 527 21.38 -3.02 16.02
CA ASP A 527 21.88 -4.35 15.69
C ASP A 527 20.75 -5.37 15.52
N CYS A 528 19.68 -5.26 16.33
CA CYS A 528 18.48 -6.07 16.18
C CYS A 528 17.72 -5.76 14.88
N TRP A 529 17.53 -4.48 14.53
CA TRP A 529 16.92 -4.10 13.25
C TRP A 529 17.72 -4.60 12.06
N ASP A 530 19.04 -4.49 12.09
CA ASP A 530 19.92 -4.97 11.02
C ASP A 530 19.78 -6.48 10.80
N LYS A 531 19.65 -7.27 11.89
CA LYS A 531 19.40 -8.71 11.81
C LYS A 531 18.01 -9.04 11.23
N VAL A 532 16.98 -8.31 11.64
CA VAL A 532 15.63 -8.52 11.10
C VAL A 532 15.58 -8.13 9.63
N GLU A 533 16.11 -6.97 9.24
CA GLU A 533 16.17 -6.54 7.85
C GLU A 533 16.99 -7.51 6.99
N GLU A 534 18.11 -8.04 7.51
CA GLU A 534 18.88 -9.05 6.77
C GLU A 534 18.03 -10.28 6.48
N SER A 535 17.20 -10.72 7.43
CA SER A 535 16.29 -11.84 7.19
C SER A 535 15.21 -11.52 6.15
N VAL A 536 14.68 -10.30 6.14
CA VAL A 536 13.70 -9.82 5.16
C VAL A 536 14.32 -9.77 3.76
N ALA A 537 15.55 -9.28 3.63
CA ALA A 537 16.25 -9.16 2.35
C ALA A 537 16.55 -10.50 1.66
N TYR A 538 16.43 -11.62 2.39
CA TYR A 538 16.60 -12.99 1.87
C TYR A 538 15.27 -13.73 1.66
N LEU A 539 14.12 -13.09 1.88
CA LEU A 539 12.84 -13.73 1.58
C LEU A 539 12.69 -13.93 0.07
N PRO A 540 12.46 -15.16 -0.44
CA PRO A 540 12.16 -15.36 -1.85
C PRO A 540 10.75 -14.84 -2.19
N LEU A 541 10.56 -14.41 -3.44
CA LEU A 541 9.27 -13.94 -3.94
C LEU A 541 8.45 -15.13 -4.45
N ILE A 542 7.49 -15.56 -3.64
CA ILE A 542 6.57 -16.64 -4.00
C ILE A 542 5.44 -16.04 -4.84
N PRO A 543 5.29 -16.41 -6.13
CA PRO A 543 4.28 -15.82 -7.01
C PRO A 543 2.88 -15.90 -6.38
N LEU A 544 2.12 -14.81 -6.46
CA LEU A 544 0.83 -14.61 -5.77
C LEU A 544 0.95 -14.54 -4.24
N PHE A 545 1.57 -15.53 -3.60
CA PHE A 545 1.59 -15.68 -2.14
C PHE A 545 2.43 -14.64 -1.39
N SER A 546 3.53 -14.11 -1.95
CA SER A 546 4.29 -13.01 -1.33
C SER A 546 3.64 -11.64 -1.52
N HIS A 547 2.49 -11.56 -2.20
CA HIS A 547 1.72 -10.33 -2.38
C HIS A 547 0.34 -10.51 -1.72
N PHE A 548 -0.71 -10.07 -2.40
CA PHE A 548 -2.10 -10.17 -1.94
C PHE A 548 -2.63 -11.60 -1.80
N GLY A 549 -2.00 -12.58 -2.46
CA GLY A 549 -2.46 -13.97 -2.51
C GLY A 549 -2.50 -14.66 -1.15
N PHE A 550 -1.64 -14.25 -0.21
CA PHE A 550 -1.53 -14.88 1.11
C PHE A 550 -2.86 -14.87 1.85
N VAL A 551 -3.49 -13.70 1.93
CA VAL A 551 -4.78 -13.52 2.60
C VAL A 551 -5.92 -13.97 1.68
N TRP A 552 -5.84 -13.66 0.38
CA TRP A 552 -6.87 -14.02 -0.60
C TRP A 552 -7.14 -15.53 -0.67
N LEU A 553 -6.11 -16.35 -0.49
CA LEU A 553 -6.20 -17.81 -0.49
C LEU A 553 -6.28 -18.40 0.93
N ARG A 554 -6.43 -17.55 1.94
CA ARG A 554 -6.62 -17.91 3.36
C ARG A 554 -5.49 -18.81 3.89
N THR A 555 -4.25 -18.54 3.45
CA THR A 555 -3.11 -19.46 3.56
C THR A 555 -2.80 -19.87 5.01
N TRP A 556 -2.94 -18.98 5.99
CA TRP A 556 -2.72 -19.33 7.40
C TRP A 556 -3.75 -20.28 7.98
N VAL A 557 -5.01 -20.18 7.56
CA VAL A 557 -6.11 -20.97 8.13
C VAL A 557 -6.49 -22.16 7.25
N ARG A 558 -5.94 -22.25 6.04
CA ARG A 558 -6.08 -23.39 5.14
C ARG A 558 -5.17 -24.55 5.58
N PRO A 559 -5.69 -25.78 5.75
CA PRO A 559 -4.86 -26.95 5.99
C PRO A 559 -3.90 -27.24 4.83
N LEU A 560 -2.59 -27.30 5.08
CA LEU A 560 -1.58 -27.68 4.08
C LEU A 560 -1.45 -29.21 4.01
N LEU A 561 -2.43 -29.86 3.37
CA LEU A 561 -2.55 -31.32 3.24
C LEU A 561 -2.14 -31.80 1.85
N ALA A 562 -1.55 -32.98 1.76
CA ALA A 562 -1.18 -33.62 0.48
C ALA A 562 -2.36 -33.85 -0.46
N ASN A 563 -3.55 -34.04 0.13
CA ASN A 563 -4.81 -34.24 -0.56
C ASN A 563 -5.91 -33.51 0.19
N LEU A 564 -6.16 -32.25 -0.20
CA LEU A 564 -7.23 -31.45 0.41
C LEU A 564 -8.63 -32.00 0.05
N GLU A 565 -8.78 -32.73 -1.05
CA GLU A 565 -10.05 -33.33 -1.46
C GLU A 565 -10.51 -34.48 -0.55
N ALA A 566 -9.61 -35.02 0.28
CA ALA A 566 -9.99 -35.94 1.36
C ALA A 566 -10.80 -35.25 2.48
N VAL A 567 -10.71 -33.92 2.60
CA VAL A 567 -11.49 -33.13 3.57
C VAL A 567 -12.87 -32.82 3.00
N PRO A 568 -13.98 -33.24 3.64
CA PRO A 568 -15.32 -32.93 3.17
C PRO A 568 -15.54 -31.42 3.00
N ARG A 569 -16.21 -31.01 1.90
CA ARG A 569 -16.52 -29.59 1.61
C ARG A 569 -17.11 -28.84 2.81
N ALA A 570 -18.05 -29.46 3.54
CA ALA A 570 -18.67 -28.87 4.72
C ALA A 570 -17.67 -28.57 5.86
N GLU A 571 -16.59 -29.35 5.98
CA GLU A 571 -15.56 -29.14 7.01
C GLU A 571 -14.56 -28.05 6.62
N ARG A 572 -14.32 -27.81 5.33
CA ARG A 572 -13.40 -26.77 4.79
C ARG A 572 -14.08 -25.45 4.42
N ALA A 573 -15.42 -25.41 4.44
CA ALA A 573 -16.20 -24.21 4.15
C ALA A 573 -15.88 -22.98 5.03
N TYR A 574 -15.27 -23.17 6.21
CA TYR A 574 -14.92 -22.05 7.09
C TYR A 574 -13.89 -21.10 6.49
N PHE A 575 -12.98 -21.57 5.63
CA PHE A 575 -12.04 -20.71 4.91
C PHE A 575 -12.41 -20.54 3.44
N GLU A 576 -12.94 -21.58 2.78
CA GLU A 576 -13.27 -21.51 1.33
C GLU A 576 -14.31 -20.42 1.03
N ARG A 577 -15.24 -20.14 1.95
CA ARG A 577 -16.26 -19.08 1.77
C ARG A 577 -15.69 -17.67 1.72
N TYR A 578 -14.47 -17.48 2.20
CA TYR A 578 -13.78 -16.19 2.21
C TYR A 578 -12.65 -16.12 1.19
N MET A 579 -12.35 -17.20 0.46
CA MET A 579 -11.32 -17.18 -0.57
C MET A 579 -11.73 -16.30 -1.76
N VAL A 580 -10.74 -15.65 -2.37
CA VAL A 580 -10.87 -14.90 -3.63
C VAL A 580 -10.78 -15.87 -4.80
N THR A 581 -11.68 -16.85 -4.90
CA THR A 581 -11.67 -17.88 -5.94
C THR A 581 -13.07 -18.28 -6.38
N THR A 582 -13.20 -18.77 -7.62
CA THR A 582 -14.41 -19.45 -8.10
C THR A 582 -14.35 -20.94 -7.73
N PRO A 583 -15.49 -21.66 -7.64
CA PRO A 583 -15.52 -23.07 -7.24
C PRO A 583 -14.74 -24.04 -8.13
N ASN A 584 -14.43 -23.64 -9.37
CA ASN A 584 -13.66 -24.40 -10.35
C ASN A 584 -12.18 -23.97 -10.43
N ASN A 585 -11.71 -23.09 -9.54
CA ASN A 585 -10.31 -22.64 -9.57
C ASN A 585 -9.35 -23.76 -9.10
N PRO A 586 -8.31 -24.11 -9.89
CA PRO A 586 -7.28 -25.05 -9.46
C PRO A 586 -6.63 -24.73 -8.11
N SER A 587 -6.52 -23.44 -7.75
CA SER A 587 -5.91 -23.03 -6.47
C SER A 587 -6.61 -23.61 -5.23
N ILE A 588 -7.84 -24.11 -5.37
CA ILE A 588 -8.58 -24.81 -4.29
C ILE A 588 -7.84 -26.07 -3.83
N ASN A 589 -7.25 -26.88 -4.73
CA ASN A 589 -6.58 -28.12 -4.34
C ASN A 589 -5.14 -28.26 -4.89
N ASP A 590 -4.66 -27.28 -5.66
CA ASP A 590 -3.31 -27.21 -6.19
C ASP A 590 -2.66 -25.87 -5.84
N LEU A 591 -1.71 -25.86 -4.91
CA LEU A 591 -1.02 -24.63 -4.49
C LEU A 591 -0.05 -24.07 -5.55
N GLY A 592 0.26 -24.85 -6.59
CA GLY A 592 1.13 -24.42 -7.69
C GLY A 592 0.37 -23.72 -8.83
N GLN A 593 -0.95 -23.56 -8.72
CA GLN A 593 -1.82 -23.04 -9.78
C GLN A 593 -2.80 -21.98 -9.25
N ASP A 594 -3.13 -20.98 -10.07
CA ASP A 594 -4.30 -20.10 -9.87
C ASP A 594 -4.80 -19.60 -11.23
N VAL A 595 -6.10 -19.64 -11.48
CA VAL A 595 -6.70 -19.02 -12.69
C VAL A 595 -6.01 -19.48 -13.99
N LEU A 596 -5.66 -20.77 -14.07
CA LEU A 596 -4.94 -21.41 -15.17
C LEU A 596 -3.45 -21.00 -15.33
N PHE A 597 -2.92 -20.14 -14.47
CA PHE A 597 -1.49 -19.88 -14.38
C PHE A 597 -0.79 -20.96 -13.56
N GLN A 598 0.36 -21.41 -14.05
CA GLN A 598 1.33 -22.13 -13.24
C GLN A 598 2.16 -21.12 -12.46
N LEU A 599 1.91 -21.02 -11.16
CA LEU A 599 2.61 -20.13 -10.24
C LEU A 599 3.95 -20.73 -9.81
N ILE A 600 3.95 -22.03 -9.52
CA ILE A 600 5.09 -22.74 -8.95
C ILE A 600 5.25 -24.09 -9.68
N THR A 601 6.48 -24.42 -10.05
CA THR A 601 6.84 -25.73 -10.60
C THR A 601 7.44 -26.62 -9.51
N GLU A 602 7.60 -27.92 -9.78
CA GLU A 602 8.32 -28.80 -8.84
C GLU A 602 9.75 -28.29 -8.56
N GLU A 603 10.43 -27.84 -9.62
CA GLU A 603 11.81 -27.35 -9.57
C GLU A 603 11.92 -26.04 -8.80
N SER A 604 11.12 -25.03 -9.18
CA SER A 604 11.13 -23.74 -8.49
C SER A 604 10.65 -23.87 -7.04
N GLY A 605 9.66 -24.73 -6.76
CA GLY A 605 9.21 -25.05 -5.41
C GLY A 605 10.33 -25.64 -4.54
N ARG A 606 11.14 -26.54 -5.09
CA ARG A 606 12.30 -27.11 -4.39
C ARG A 606 13.37 -26.06 -4.12
N GLN A 607 13.70 -25.24 -5.12
CA GLN A 607 14.67 -24.16 -5.00
C GLN A 607 14.25 -23.13 -3.94
N MET A 608 13.01 -22.63 -3.99
CA MET A 608 12.51 -21.66 -3.02
C MET A 608 12.43 -22.25 -1.60
N THR A 609 12.08 -23.53 -1.46
CA THR A 609 12.14 -24.23 -0.16
C THR A 609 13.56 -24.23 0.41
N GLN A 610 14.56 -24.52 -0.43
CA GLN A 610 15.97 -24.46 -0.06
C GLN A 610 16.40 -23.03 0.31
N HIS A 611 15.93 -22.01 -0.41
CA HIS A 611 16.22 -20.61 -0.08
C HIS A 611 15.77 -20.26 1.34
N PHE A 612 14.56 -20.68 1.74
CA PHE A 612 14.09 -20.49 3.10
C PHE A 612 14.95 -21.24 4.14
N ASP A 613 15.19 -22.53 3.89
CA ASP A 613 15.89 -23.40 4.83
C ASP A 613 17.37 -22.99 5.02
N GLU A 614 18.06 -22.57 3.96
CA GLU A 614 19.49 -22.19 4.01
C GLU A 614 19.73 -20.73 4.36
N TYR A 615 18.83 -19.82 3.94
CA TYR A 615 19.11 -18.38 4.04
C TYR A 615 18.16 -17.62 4.94
N VAL A 616 16.86 -17.94 4.97
CA VAL A 616 15.88 -17.17 5.75
C VAL A 616 15.87 -17.60 7.21
N PHE A 617 15.56 -18.87 7.51
CA PHE A 617 15.36 -19.30 8.90
C PHE A 617 16.58 -19.13 9.79
N PRO A 618 17.83 -19.44 9.35
CA PRO A 618 19.00 -19.18 10.17
C PRO A 618 19.15 -17.70 10.58
N ARG A 619 18.73 -16.77 9.71
CA ARG A 619 18.78 -15.33 9.98
C ARG A 619 17.65 -14.88 10.89
N ILE A 620 16.42 -15.32 10.64
CA ILE A 620 15.28 -15.02 11.51
C ILE A 620 15.52 -15.55 12.92
N ASP A 621 16.02 -16.78 13.05
CA ASP A 621 16.30 -17.39 14.36
C ASP A 621 17.40 -16.64 15.12
N ALA A 622 18.45 -16.21 14.41
CA ALA A 622 19.49 -15.37 14.99
C ALA A 622 18.97 -13.98 15.40
N ALA A 623 18.02 -13.41 14.65
CA ALA A 623 17.38 -12.15 15.01
C ALA A 623 16.52 -12.30 16.27
N VAL A 624 15.66 -13.32 16.34
CA VAL A 624 14.83 -13.61 17.52
C VAL A 624 15.70 -13.81 18.76
N ALA A 625 16.75 -14.63 18.67
CA ALA A 625 17.65 -14.88 19.80
C ALA A 625 18.38 -13.61 20.28
N ALA A 626 18.81 -12.75 19.35
CA ALA A 626 19.45 -11.48 19.70
C ALA A 626 18.47 -10.52 20.41
N ILE A 627 17.22 -10.48 19.96
CA ILE A 627 16.19 -9.65 20.58
C ILE A 627 15.82 -10.21 21.98
N GLU A 628 15.73 -11.52 22.14
CA GLU A 628 15.48 -12.15 23.45
C GLU A 628 16.60 -11.84 24.46
N ASP A 629 17.87 -11.93 24.04
CA ASP A 629 19.02 -11.52 24.85
C ASP A 629 18.98 -10.02 25.20
N ALA A 630 18.51 -9.17 24.27
CA ALA A 630 18.31 -7.75 24.53
C ALA A 630 17.18 -7.51 25.57
N ILE A 631 16.07 -8.26 25.50
CA ILE A 631 14.97 -8.18 26.48
C ILE A 631 15.43 -8.55 27.89
N GLU A 632 16.32 -9.54 28.03
CA GLU A 632 16.87 -9.93 29.33
C GLU A 632 17.76 -8.86 29.97
N LYS A 633 18.40 -8.03 29.15
CA LYS A 633 19.35 -6.98 29.57
C LYS A 633 18.73 -5.59 29.64
N ALA A 634 17.58 -5.38 29.00
CA ALA A 634 16.91 -4.08 28.93
C ALA A 634 16.36 -3.65 30.31
N SER A 635 16.38 -2.34 30.55
CA SER A 635 15.60 -1.72 31.62
C SER A 635 14.09 -1.87 31.36
N ASP A 636 13.27 -1.71 32.39
CA ASP A 636 11.81 -1.82 32.26
C ASP A 636 11.24 -0.88 31.19
N ASP A 637 11.77 0.35 31.07
CA ASP A 637 11.31 1.35 30.10
C ASP A 637 11.63 0.96 28.64
N SER A 638 12.83 0.40 28.37
CA SER A 638 13.27 0.01 27.02
C SER A 638 12.73 -1.35 26.59
N LYS A 639 12.29 -2.18 27.54
CA LYS A 639 11.87 -3.56 27.32
C LYS A 639 10.67 -3.67 26.38
N ALA A 640 9.73 -2.72 26.44
CA ALA A 640 8.55 -2.71 25.57
C ALA A 640 8.91 -2.66 24.08
N VAL A 641 9.95 -1.92 23.71
CA VAL A 641 10.42 -1.78 22.32
C VAL A 641 10.97 -3.11 21.79
N PHE A 642 11.80 -3.78 22.60
CA PHE A 642 12.35 -5.09 22.22
C PHE A 642 11.28 -6.19 22.20
N VAL A 643 10.30 -6.15 23.10
CA VAL A 643 9.16 -7.09 23.11
C VAL A 643 8.31 -6.94 21.85
N ASP A 644 7.96 -5.71 21.44
CA ASP A 644 7.24 -5.45 20.18
C ASP A 644 8.04 -5.97 18.97
N LEU A 645 9.35 -5.69 18.92
CA LEU A 645 10.22 -6.17 17.85
C LEU A 645 10.30 -7.71 17.82
N ARG A 646 10.40 -8.37 18.98
CA ARG A 646 10.39 -9.85 19.08
C ARG A 646 9.10 -10.41 18.51
N ASP A 647 7.96 -9.87 18.92
CA ASP A 647 6.65 -10.41 18.54
C ASP A 647 6.39 -10.25 17.04
N ARG A 648 6.78 -9.11 16.45
CA ARG A 648 6.76 -8.91 14.99
C ARG A 648 7.69 -9.87 14.25
N THR A 649 8.87 -10.13 14.80
CA THR A 649 9.85 -11.06 14.20
C THR A 649 9.37 -12.52 14.29
N ARG A 650 8.73 -12.91 15.41
CA ARG A 650 8.06 -14.23 15.54
C ARG A 650 6.89 -14.36 14.57
N ALA A 651 6.09 -13.30 14.37
CA ALA A 651 5.03 -13.30 13.38
C ALA A 651 5.57 -13.42 11.94
N LEU A 652 6.67 -12.73 11.62
CA LEU A 652 7.39 -12.87 10.36
C LEU A 652 7.89 -14.30 10.15
N LYS A 653 8.46 -14.93 11.19
CA LYS A 653 8.85 -16.35 11.14
C LYS A 653 7.66 -17.25 10.81
N CYS A 654 6.51 -16.99 11.42
CA CYS A 654 5.30 -17.78 11.19
C CYS A 654 4.77 -17.64 9.76
N TRP A 655 4.84 -16.41 9.23
CA TRP A 655 4.51 -16.12 7.84
C TRP A 655 5.48 -16.81 6.87
N ALA A 656 6.79 -16.63 7.06
CA ALA A 656 7.84 -17.23 6.22
C ALA A 656 7.77 -18.77 6.22
N THR A 657 7.47 -19.38 7.37
CA THR A 657 7.28 -20.83 7.47
C THR A 657 6.09 -21.32 6.64
N THR A 658 5.00 -20.55 6.61
CA THR A 658 3.83 -20.87 5.78
C THR A 658 4.15 -20.76 4.29
N GLN A 659 4.91 -19.74 3.89
CA GLN A 659 5.38 -19.58 2.50
C GLN A 659 6.29 -20.74 2.07
N ARG A 660 7.28 -21.07 2.89
CA ARG A 660 8.16 -22.23 2.70
C ARG A 660 7.37 -23.54 2.56
N ASN A 661 6.35 -23.73 3.40
CA ASN A 661 5.53 -24.93 3.34
C ASN A 661 4.65 -24.98 2.07
N THR A 662 4.23 -23.83 1.56
CA THR A 662 3.54 -23.73 0.26
C THR A 662 4.43 -24.21 -0.88
N THR A 663 5.70 -23.77 -0.93
CA THR A 663 6.66 -24.22 -1.96
C THR A 663 7.05 -25.69 -1.79
N ALA A 664 7.24 -26.14 -0.54
CA ALA A 664 7.57 -27.52 -0.22
C ALA A 664 6.42 -28.47 -0.56
N TRP A 665 5.17 -28.04 -0.38
CA TRP A 665 3.99 -28.78 -0.80
C TRP A 665 4.04 -29.03 -2.30
N VAL A 666 4.26 -27.98 -3.12
CA VAL A 666 4.30 -28.11 -4.59
C VAL A 666 5.41 -29.07 -5.00
N ALA A 667 6.62 -28.89 -4.47
CA ALA A 667 7.77 -29.74 -4.80
C ALA A 667 7.53 -31.22 -4.49
N ASN A 668 6.98 -31.54 -3.31
CA ASN A 668 6.81 -32.92 -2.90
C ASN A 668 5.56 -33.58 -3.48
N VAL A 669 4.42 -32.88 -3.55
CA VAL A 669 3.19 -33.44 -4.13
C VAL A 669 3.35 -33.65 -5.64
N TYR A 670 3.95 -32.70 -6.37
CA TYR A 670 4.19 -32.88 -7.81
C TYR A 670 5.19 -34.01 -8.07
N GLY A 671 6.26 -34.08 -7.28
CA GLY A 671 7.24 -35.14 -7.36
C GLY A 671 6.62 -36.52 -7.11
N TYR A 672 5.79 -36.66 -6.08
CA TYR A 672 5.07 -37.87 -5.76
C TYR A 672 4.17 -38.34 -6.91
N LEU A 673 3.41 -37.43 -7.51
CA LEU A 673 2.45 -37.73 -8.58
C LEU A 673 3.12 -38.04 -9.92
N ARG A 674 4.39 -37.68 -10.11
CA ARG A 674 5.12 -37.84 -11.39
C ARG A 674 5.89 -39.16 -11.49
N THR A 675 6.19 -39.80 -10.37
CA THR A 675 6.96 -41.04 -10.34
C THR A 675 6.08 -42.24 -10.00
N ASP A 676 6.39 -43.40 -10.57
CA ASP A 676 5.81 -44.70 -10.18
C ASP A 676 6.81 -45.54 -9.36
N ASP A 677 8.04 -45.07 -9.19
CA ASP A 677 9.06 -45.74 -8.38
C ASP A 677 8.67 -45.67 -6.88
N PRO A 678 8.46 -46.83 -6.21
CA PRO A 678 8.09 -46.87 -4.80
C PRO A 678 9.07 -46.16 -3.86
N GLU A 679 10.38 -46.21 -4.15
CA GLU A 679 11.39 -45.57 -3.29
C GLU A 679 11.29 -44.04 -3.38
N GLU A 680 11.16 -43.51 -4.60
CA GLU A 680 10.95 -42.07 -4.82
C GLU A 680 9.61 -41.59 -4.27
N LYS A 681 8.53 -42.38 -4.42
CA LYS A 681 7.23 -42.06 -3.79
C LYS A 681 7.34 -41.98 -2.27
N ALA A 682 8.04 -42.92 -1.64
CA ALA A 682 8.28 -42.89 -0.20
C ALA A 682 9.04 -41.61 0.20
N ARG A 683 10.11 -41.27 -0.53
CA ARG A 683 10.90 -40.05 -0.30
C ARG A 683 10.07 -38.76 -0.37
N PHE A 684 9.22 -38.62 -1.39
CA PHE A 684 8.34 -37.45 -1.50
C PHE A 684 7.25 -37.43 -0.43
N ASN A 685 6.70 -38.59 -0.06
CA ASN A 685 5.74 -38.68 1.02
C ASN A 685 6.36 -38.29 2.37
N ASP A 686 7.60 -38.69 2.64
CA ASP A 686 8.34 -38.26 3.83
C ASP A 686 8.53 -36.74 3.86
N GLY A 687 8.85 -36.14 2.70
CA GLY A 687 8.93 -34.69 2.54
C GLY A 687 7.59 -33.98 2.81
N VAL A 688 6.48 -34.54 2.32
CA VAL A 688 5.12 -34.07 2.63
C VAL A 688 4.82 -34.15 4.14
N GLN A 689 5.15 -35.25 4.80
CA GLN A 689 4.90 -35.40 6.24
C GLN A 689 5.75 -34.44 7.07
N ALA A 690 7.02 -34.24 6.72
CA ALA A 690 7.90 -33.26 7.36
C ALA A 690 7.36 -31.83 7.20
N MET A 691 6.84 -31.48 6.01
CA MET A 691 6.17 -30.20 5.79
C MET A 691 4.91 -30.04 6.65
N ILE A 692 4.06 -31.07 6.74
CA ILE A 692 2.86 -31.07 7.60
C ILE A 692 3.23 -30.90 9.09
N ASP A 693 4.28 -31.59 9.56
CA ASP A 693 4.73 -31.45 10.95
C ASP A 693 5.22 -30.04 11.25
N LEU A 694 5.94 -29.42 10.31
CA LEU A 694 6.36 -28.04 10.42
C LEU A 694 5.17 -27.07 10.36
N ASP A 695 4.18 -27.28 9.49
CA ASP A 695 2.96 -26.46 9.42
C ASP A 695 2.13 -26.54 10.72
N LEU A 696 2.02 -27.72 11.32
CA LEU A 696 1.35 -27.91 12.61
C LEU A 696 2.09 -27.19 13.74
N ALA A 697 3.42 -27.33 13.80
CA ALA A 697 4.24 -26.62 14.80
C ALA A 697 4.11 -25.10 14.62
N ASN A 698 4.19 -24.63 13.38
CA ASN A 698 4.06 -23.22 13.03
C ASN A 698 2.67 -22.64 13.34
N THR A 699 1.61 -23.39 13.06
CA THR A 699 0.23 -22.97 13.35
C THR A 699 -0.01 -22.86 14.86
N ARG A 700 0.60 -23.75 15.66
CA ARG A 700 0.56 -23.68 17.13
C ARG A 700 1.38 -22.52 17.68
N GLU A 701 2.56 -22.26 17.11
CA GLU A 701 3.38 -21.09 17.45
C GLU A 701 2.64 -19.77 17.17
N LEU A 702 1.98 -19.67 16.01
CA LEU A 702 1.18 -18.49 15.67
C LEU A 702 -0.02 -18.35 16.62
N HIS A 703 -0.70 -19.46 16.95
CA HIS A 703 -1.81 -19.45 17.92
C HIS A 703 -1.34 -18.96 19.30
N ASP A 704 -0.22 -19.49 19.81
CA ASP A 704 0.37 -19.08 21.08
C ASP A 704 0.75 -17.60 21.06
N LEU A 705 1.45 -17.15 20.02
CA LEU A 705 1.83 -15.75 19.85
C LEU A 705 0.60 -14.83 19.90
N LEU A 706 -0.41 -15.09 19.07
CA LEU A 706 -1.61 -14.25 18.99
C LEU A 706 -2.49 -14.32 20.25
N SER A 707 -2.39 -15.41 21.03
CA SER A 707 -3.14 -15.56 22.28
C SER A 707 -2.47 -14.88 23.47
N THR A 708 -1.18 -14.57 23.38
CA THR A 708 -0.37 -14.12 24.54
C THR A 708 0.29 -12.76 24.35
N THR A 709 0.50 -12.32 23.11
CA THR A 709 1.09 -11.01 22.82
C THR A 709 0.14 -9.87 23.17
N GLU A 710 0.70 -8.78 23.66
CA GLU A 710 0.00 -7.48 23.77
C GLU A 710 0.17 -6.63 22.50
N SER A 711 1.06 -7.05 21.58
CA SER A 711 1.36 -6.35 20.33
C SER A 711 0.42 -6.79 19.22
N GLU A 712 -0.23 -5.83 18.55
CA GLU A 712 -1.02 -6.12 17.35
C GLU A 712 -0.06 -6.32 16.15
N VAL A 713 0.28 -7.57 15.87
CA VAL A 713 1.25 -7.96 14.83
C VAL A 713 0.59 -8.31 13.48
N VAL A 714 -0.74 -8.42 13.43
CA VAL A 714 -1.54 -8.82 12.27
C VAL A 714 -2.71 -7.85 12.08
N MET A 715 -3.03 -7.53 10.82
CA MET A 715 -4.26 -6.80 10.49
C MET A 715 -5.48 -7.70 10.71
N LEU A 716 -6.34 -7.32 11.65
CA LEU A 716 -7.62 -8.00 11.94
C LEU A 716 -8.80 -7.07 11.69
N SER A 717 -9.87 -7.63 11.12
CA SER A 717 -11.09 -6.93 10.73
C SER A 717 -12.11 -6.89 11.88
N GLU A 718 -12.65 -5.71 12.21
CA GLU A 718 -13.70 -5.54 13.24
C GLU A 718 -15.08 -6.01 12.77
N VAL A 719 -15.30 -6.07 11.45
CA VAL A 719 -16.60 -6.45 10.87
C VAL A 719 -16.75 -7.96 10.66
N GLY A 720 -15.77 -8.73 11.14
CA GLY A 720 -15.65 -10.17 10.93
C GLY A 720 -14.81 -10.56 9.73
N GLU A 721 -14.88 -11.83 9.34
CA GLU A 721 -14.13 -12.39 8.22
C GLU A 721 -14.46 -11.71 6.90
N THR A 722 -13.43 -11.22 6.23
CA THR A 722 -13.51 -10.75 4.85
C THR A 722 -12.53 -11.55 4.00
N SER A 723 -12.60 -11.38 2.69
CA SER A 723 -11.65 -12.04 1.80
C SER A 723 -10.27 -11.39 1.75
N PHE A 724 -10.17 -10.14 2.21
CA PHE A 724 -8.94 -9.35 2.15
C PHE A 724 -8.22 -9.26 3.49
N ILE A 725 -8.92 -9.56 4.59
CA ILE A 725 -8.41 -9.49 5.96
C ILE A 725 -9.03 -10.62 6.80
N TYR A 726 -8.26 -11.20 7.70
CA TYR A 726 -8.76 -12.12 8.73
C TYR A 726 -9.64 -11.37 9.75
N GLY A 727 -10.68 -12.01 10.26
CA GLY A 727 -11.50 -11.51 11.36
C GLY A 727 -10.88 -11.80 12.73
N GLU A 728 -11.47 -11.24 13.77
CA GLU A 728 -11.02 -11.44 15.16
C GLU A 728 -11.09 -12.91 15.63
N ASN A 729 -11.83 -13.76 14.92
CA ASN A 729 -11.90 -15.19 15.16
C ASN A 729 -10.69 -15.98 14.63
N LEU A 730 -9.60 -15.32 14.17
CA LEU A 730 -8.42 -15.97 13.61
C LEU A 730 -7.89 -17.12 14.49
N ILE A 731 -7.84 -16.94 15.81
CA ILE A 731 -7.40 -17.98 16.76
C ILE A 731 -8.26 -19.25 16.64
N GLU A 732 -9.59 -19.12 16.59
CA GLU A 732 -10.52 -20.24 16.40
C GLU A 732 -10.30 -20.93 15.05
N LEU A 733 -9.96 -20.17 14.01
CA LEU A 733 -9.68 -20.71 12.68
C LEU A 733 -8.37 -21.51 12.65
N LEU A 734 -7.35 -21.08 13.40
CA LEU A 734 -6.08 -21.82 13.55
C LEU A 734 -6.32 -23.15 14.29
N GLU A 735 -7.15 -23.17 15.32
CA GLU A 735 -7.57 -24.41 16.00
C GLU A 735 -8.29 -25.37 15.04
N ARG A 736 -9.17 -24.82 14.20
CA ARG A 736 -9.86 -25.60 13.17
C ARG A 736 -8.89 -26.17 12.15
N LYS A 737 -7.89 -25.39 11.70
CA LYS A 737 -6.82 -25.86 10.82
C LYS A 737 -6.07 -27.03 11.45
N ILE A 738 -5.61 -26.90 12.69
CA ILE A 738 -4.87 -27.95 13.41
C ILE A 738 -5.68 -29.25 13.43
N ALA A 739 -6.94 -29.19 13.86
CA ALA A 739 -7.80 -30.37 13.99
C ALA A 739 -8.01 -31.09 12.65
N LEU A 740 -8.19 -30.34 11.56
CA LEU A 740 -8.34 -30.92 10.22
C LEU A 740 -7.04 -31.48 9.68
N THR A 741 -5.93 -30.76 9.87
CA THR A 741 -4.60 -31.25 9.45
C THR A 741 -4.28 -32.57 10.16
N GLU A 742 -4.45 -32.67 11.47
CA GLU A 742 -4.22 -33.92 12.23
C GLU A 742 -5.12 -35.07 11.78
N LYS A 743 -6.39 -34.80 11.51
CA LYS A 743 -7.37 -35.80 11.08
C LYS A 743 -7.07 -36.36 9.69
N TYR A 744 -6.61 -35.52 8.77
CA TYR A 744 -6.50 -35.86 7.34
C TYR A 744 -5.05 -35.97 6.81
N ARG A 745 -4.03 -35.73 7.64
CA ARG A 745 -2.60 -35.76 7.23
C ARG A 745 -2.11 -37.04 6.58
N SER A 746 -2.77 -38.17 6.81
CA SER A 746 -2.38 -39.48 6.26
C SER A 746 -3.00 -39.75 4.88
N ALA A 747 -3.77 -38.83 4.32
CA ALA A 747 -4.33 -38.99 2.99
C ALA A 747 -3.21 -39.00 1.93
N GLU A 748 -3.26 -39.97 1.03
CA GLU A 748 -2.29 -40.11 -0.07
C GLU A 748 -2.32 -38.86 -0.97
N PRO A 749 -1.15 -38.31 -1.38
CA PRO A 749 -1.09 -37.11 -2.22
C PRO A 749 -1.96 -37.20 -3.46
N TYR A 750 -2.77 -36.17 -3.72
CA TYR A 750 -3.72 -36.14 -4.84
C TYR A 750 -4.12 -34.72 -5.19
N ILE A 751 -4.29 -34.48 -6.49
CA ILE A 751 -4.81 -33.24 -7.07
C ILE A 751 -5.93 -33.63 -8.03
N ASP A 752 -7.14 -33.06 -7.86
CA ASP A 752 -8.18 -33.19 -8.88
C ASP A 752 -7.89 -32.22 -10.02
N ARG A 753 -7.26 -32.74 -11.08
CA ARG A 753 -6.98 -31.98 -12.31
C ARG A 753 -8.25 -31.61 -13.08
N GLU A 754 -9.36 -32.28 -12.81
CA GLU A 754 -10.64 -32.01 -13.46
C GLU A 754 -11.44 -30.91 -12.73
N ILE A 755 -10.90 -30.33 -11.65
CA ILE A 755 -11.56 -29.25 -10.90
C ILE A 755 -11.96 -28.07 -11.79
N MET A 756 -11.14 -27.74 -12.79
CA MET A 756 -11.41 -26.67 -13.76
C MET A 756 -12.63 -26.94 -14.65
N TRP A 757 -13.00 -28.20 -14.81
CA TRP A 757 -14.16 -28.65 -15.60
C TRP A 757 -15.39 -28.91 -14.74
N ARG A 758 -15.28 -28.80 -13.41
CA ARG A 758 -16.44 -28.91 -12.51
C ARG A 758 -17.41 -27.78 -12.81
N ILE A 759 -18.63 -28.16 -13.17
CA ILE A 759 -19.78 -27.27 -13.21
C ILE A 759 -20.51 -27.53 -11.89
N ASP A 760 -20.33 -26.65 -10.90
CA ASP A 760 -21.10 -26.75 -9.66
C ASP A 760 -22.56 -26.39 -10.00
N PHE A 761 -23.39 -27.43 -10.23
CA PHE A 761 -24.84 -27.32 -10.29
C PHE A 761 -25.40 -27.32 -8.86
N CYS A 762 -25.29 -26.22 -8.14
CA CYS A 762 -25.96 -26.06 -6.86
C CYS A 762 -26.91 -24.87 -6.94
#